data_AF-A0A1V9YEL7-F1
#
_entry.id   AF-A0A1V9YEL7-F1
#
_cell.length_a   1.000
_cell.length_b   1.000
_cell.length_c   1.000
_cell.angle_alpha   90.00
_cell.angle_beta   90.00
_cell.angle_gamma   90.00
#
_symmetry.space_group_name_H-M   'P 1'
#
loop_
_entity.id
_entity.type
_entity.pdbx_description
1 polymer ?
#
loop_
_entity_poly.entity_id
_entity_poly.type
_entity_poly.pdbx_seq_one_letter_code
_entity_poly.pdbx_strand_id
1 'polypeptide(L)'
;MRFQYLIHALLFATVVLGQTTQCTKPRVRRAWSQMPAADKALYIEAVALGMQRGYHHKFVEIHMEPSSEREAHGCLFFYWHRAFLLAYENMLRSLGNKFACVTIPFWDYGPLGASFIAGSCKNMLDCGTLLRDFGSSLPTGSKGPLMLTANGMRFQTDNCVTSAMTKNFCQSSTAYNSNKCYNCMPRNDWSKVEVPPDVNVLNVYNNILGDVPATLDGVTSGVQYGTHNMVHAVLDSLMGTFASPGDPVFYSHHSTTDALHAIYYNCIVAGSPPANKGRDPRTWSSCRNYVGRTILPSDTITMKVGETGARTTSVWSSTSSVASFFKGLPQKYPDYADTTKLGANSYSYDFTGTTLNSMNKQCSKFRPTAAASFLTAPADTSVNSTDVTKEISWLNQATALASKYYTESRDVNHQVQLMLCVYYNECLGGVFDYSDEFKANFRATTQPPCKRMIDELASGDATIGVIGWEQVMLKNYPCNTPSSKRVRRAWSQYSKADKDTYINAVALAMQKGYHQRFVEMHMDPPSEREAHGCLFFYWHRAFLLGYENMLRSLGNQYACVTIPYWDYATLGAKFIAGSCNNMLSCSTLLQDFGGSLPRGRSTQSRSVNGASFQTDNCVVSPMTQNFCQDTKSWTDKKCYNCMPRNDWSKVAVPPDVNIVNVFNNIMGNVKPTLAGVTAGVQVGTHNMVHAVLDSLMGTFASPGDPVFFSHHAIVDAMHSIYYNCIVRRNPPANPGNDLRTWTTCRNSKGTSIDPKDIITMRVGAPATSIWTATSNPIYPFFQGLPRTYPAYADTSNLGSNSYTYDFTGTALDGMNNLCLSFKPPRAFLQESSLIEDRLNPKKASVYNPDTSSSNQSCIATESNWITEATALAAKVYSEPSDINNQVQMMLCVFYNECLGGVYDYSEEFKKTFRVHSPPPCKQVIDGLARGDFVIGVPGWEATMMKHYKCSSPSSVFA
;
A
#
# COMPACT_ATOMS: atom_id res chain seq x y z
N MET A 1 29.02 6.50 -78.97
CA MET A 1 28.71 5.41 -79.94
C MET A 1 28.39 4.18 -79.09
N ARG A 2 27.13 3.72 -78.89
CA ARG A 2 26.25 2.98 -79.83
C ARG A 2 27.06 1.90 -80.57
N PHE A 3 26.79 0.59 -80.60
CA PHE A 3 25.63 -0.28 -80.30
C PHE A 3 26.15 -1.73 -80.48
N GLN A 4 25.63 -2.75 -79.78
CA GLN A 4 25.00 -3.96 -80.39
C GLN A 4 24.76 -5.10 -79.40
N TYR A 5 23.53 -5.61 -79.49
CA TYR A 5 22.92 -6.74 -78.80
C TYR A 5 23.31 -8.09 -79.44
N LEU A 6 23.35 -9.18 -78.66
CA LEU A 6 22.44 -10.34 -78.80
C LEU A 6 22.85 -11.54 -77.91
N ILE A 7 21.95 -11.86 -76.97
CA ILE A 7 21.45 -13.18 -76.53
C ILE A 7 22.35 -14.40 -76.76
N HIS A 8 22.71 -15.09 -75.67
CA HIS A 8 22.76 -16.56 -75.61
C HIS A 8 22.21 -17.04 -74.25
N ALA A 9 21.19 -17.89 -74.32
CA ALA A 9 20.74 -18.72 -73.22
C ALA A 9 21.59 -19.99 -73.17
N LEU A 10 22.06 -20.38 -71.98
CA LEU A 10 22.51 -21.75 -71.71
C LEU A 10 22.13 -22.10 -70.27
N LEU A 11 21.16 -23.02 -70.17
CA LEU A 11 20.81 -23.76 -68.98
C LEU A 11 22.04 -24.52 -68.46
N PHE A 12 22.51 -24.16 -67.27
CA PHE A 12 23.20 -25.10 -66.39
C PHE A 12 22.27 -25.44 -65.24
N ALA A 13 21.71 -26.64 -65.30
CA ALA A 13 21.10 -27.30 -64.16
C ALA A 13 22.19 -27.63 -63.15
N THR A 14 22.43 -26.73 -62.20
CA THR A 14 23.11 -27.09 -60.96
C THR A 14 22.05 -27.68 -60.03
N VAL A 15 22.07 -29.01 -59.92
CA VAL A 15 21.48 -29.72 -58.80
C VAL A 15 22.21 -29.24 -57.54
N VAL A 16 21.67 -28.20 -56.89
CA VAL A 16 22.04 -27.87 -55.53
C VAL A 16 21.39 -28.94 -54.66
N LEU A 17 22.13 -30.01 -54.40
CA LEU A 17 21.88 -30.85 -53.24
C LEU A 17 21.92 -29.91 -52.03
N GLY A 18 20.72 -29.52 -51.56
CA GLY A 18 20.54 -28.77 -50.34
C GLY A 18 21.02 -29.62 -49.17
N GLN A 19 22.32 -29.53 -48.86
CA GLN A 19 22.82 -29.96 -47.56
C GLN A 19 22.13 -29.08 -46.52
N THR A 20 21.10 -29.63 -45.89
CA THR A 20 20.60 -29.16 -44.60
C THR A 20 21.79 -29.23 -43.63
N THR A 21 22.49 -28.11 -43.45
CA THR A 21 23.55 -28.01 -42.45
C THR A 21 22.87 -27.99 -41.09
N GLN A 22 22.63 -29.19 -40.58
CA GLN A 22 22.12 -29.43 -39.24
C GLN A 22 23.11 -28.80 -38.26
N CYS A 23 22.62 -27.92 -37.37
CA CYS A 23 23.48 -27.35 -36.34
C CYS A 23 24.14 -28.48 -35.56
N THR A 24 25.46 -28.62 -35.67
CA THR A 24 26.23 -29.68 -35.02
C THR A 24 26.44 -29.42 -33.54
N LYS A 25 26.16 -28.19 -33.09
CA LYS A 25 26.26 -27.80 -31.68
C LYS A 25 24.97 -28.21 -30.94
N PRO A 26 25.10 -28.73 -29.69
CA PRO A 26 23.94 -28.98 -28.85
C PRO A 26 23.17 -27.68 -28.58
N ARG A 27 21.86 -27.78 -28.37
CA ARG A 27 21.02 -26.64 -28.00
C ARG A 27 21.36 -26.23 -26.57
N VAL A 28 21.83 -25.00 -26.40
CA VAL A 28 22.14 -24.42 -25.10
C VAL A 28 21.43 -23.08 -24.96
N ARG A 29 20.44 -23.01 -24.08
CA ARG A 29 19.73 -21.76 -23.77
C ARG A 29 20.53 -20.92 -22.78
N ARG A 30 20.67 -19.63 -23.07
CA ARG A 30 21.44 -18.66 -22.28
C ARG A 30 20.54 -17.55 -21.78
N ALA A 31 20.96 -16.89 -20.70
CA ALA A 31 20.29 -15.67 -20.25
C ALA A 31 20.45 -14.58 -21.31
N TRP A 32 19.39 -13.80 -21.55
CA TRP A 32 19.46 -12.69 -22.51
C TRP A 32 20.61 -11.71 -22.20
N SER A 33 20.84 -11.42 -20.91
CA SER A 33 21.92 -10.56 -20.43
C SER A 33 23.33 -11.10 -20.70
N GLN A 34 23.46 -12.41 -20.93
CA GLN A 34 24.72 -13.12 -21.17
C GLN A 34 24.92 -13.49 -22.66
N MET A 35 23.98 -13.11 -23.53
CA MET A 35 24.09 -13.37 -24.96
C MET A 35 24.97 -12.32 -25.66
N PRO A 36 25.87 -12.74 -26.58
CA PRO A 36 26.57 -11.83 -27.46
C PRO A 36 25.60 -10.98 -28.30
N ALA A 37 25.99 -9.75 -28.62
CA ALA A 37 25.16 -8.83 -29.43
C ALA A 37 24.76 -9.43 -30.79
N ALA A 38 25.64 -10.20 -31.43
CA ALA A 38 25.34 -10.90 -32.67
C ALA A 38 24.23 -11.95 -32.51
N ASP A 39 24.24 -12.71 -31.40
CA ASP A 39 23.22 -13.73 -31.12
C ASP A 39 21.88 -13.07 -30.74
N LYS A 40 21.92 -11.95 -30.01
CA LYS A 40 20.73 -11.13 -29.73
C LYS A 40 20.08 -10.64 -31.03
N ALA A 41 20.88 -10.07 -31.94
CA ALA A 41 20.41 -9.60 -33.24
C ALA A 41 19.84 -10.74 -34.10
N LEU A 42 20.50 -11.90 -34.11
CA LEU A 42 20.05 -13.08 -34.84
C LEU A 42 18.70 -13.60 -34.30
N TYR A 43 18.50 -13.61 -32.98
CA TYR A 43 17.22 -13.99 -32.36
C TYR A 43 16.10 -13.00 -32.71
N ILE A 44 16.37 -11.69 -32.58
CA ILE A 44 15.42 -10.62 -32.97
C ILE A 44 14.99 -10.78 -34.43
N GLU A 45 15.95 -11.02 -35.32
CA GLU A 45 15.68 -11.21 -36.74
C GLU A 45 14.85 -12.48 -37.00
N ALA A 46 15.16 -13.60 -36.32
CA ALA A 46 14.42 -14.84 -36.45
C ALA A 46 12.95 -14.67 -36.05
N VAL A 47 12.68 -14.02 -34.92
CA VAL A 47 11.30 -13.76 -34.45
C VAL A 47 10.56 -12.85 -35.43
N ALA A 48 11.19 -11.75 -35.87
CA ALA A 48 10.60 -10.82 -36.83
C ALA A 48 10.24 -11.50 -38.16
N LEU A 49 11.09 -12.42 -38.64
CA LEU A 49 10.86 -13.20 -39.84
C LEU A 49 9.78 -14.27 -39.65
N GLY A 50 9.72 -14.90 -38.46
CA GLY A 50 8.64 -15.83 -38.10
C GLY A 50 7.26 -15.15 -38.09
N MET A 51 7.19 -13.91 -37.60
CA MET A 51 6.00 -13.07 -37.70
C MET A 51 5.66 -12.76 -39.17
N GLN A 52 6.65 -12.33 -39.96
CA GLN A 52 6.48 -12.00 -41.38
C GLN A 52 5.95 -13.17 -42.21
N ARG A 53 6.40 -14.40 -41.91
CA ARG A 53 5.93 -15.62 -42.58
C ARG A 53 4.57 -16.14 -42.07
N GLY A 54 3.94 -15.44 -41.13
CA GLY A 54 2.64 -15.81 -40.60
C GLY A 54 2.69 -17.04 -39.68
N TYR A 55 3.84 -17.38 -39.12
CA TYR A 55 3.95 -18.52 -38.21
C TYR A 55 3.64 -18.15 -36.75
N HIS A 56 3.88 -16.89 -36.37
CA HIS A 56 3.80 -16.46 -34.96
C HIS A 56 2.38 -16.53 -34.38
N HIS A 57 1.36 -16.03 -35.09
CA HIS A 57 -0.02 -16.05 -34.60
C HIS A 57 -0.59 -17.48 -34.47
N LYS A 58 0.00 -18.48 -35.14
CA LYS A 58 -0.37 -19.89 -34.95
C LYS A 58 -0.08 -20.40 -33.54
N PHE A 59 0.92 -19.84 -32.87
CA PHE A 59 1.21 -20.18 -31.48
C PHE A 59 0.23 -19.52 -30.51
N VAL A 60 -0.31 -18.34 -30.86
CA VAL A 60 -1.45 -17.72 -30.15
C VAL A 60 -2.69 -18.61 -30.25
N GLU A 61 -2.98 -19.11 -31.46
CA GLU A 61 -4.09 -20.04 -31.71
C GLU A 61 -3.97 -21.32 -30.86
N ILE A 62 -2.77 -21.90 -30.79
CA ILE A 62 -2.53 -23.12 -30.00
C ILE A 62 -2.77 -22.89 -28.51
N HIS A 63 -2.26 -21.79 -27.96
CA HIS A 63 -2.37 -21.52 -26.54
C HIS A 63 -3.79 -21.13 -26.11
N MET A 64 -4.56 -20.49 -26.99
CA MET A 64 -5.92 -20.05 -26.71
C MET A 64 -7.00 -21.10 -26.99
N GLU A 65 -6.70 -22.16 -27.74
CA GLU A 65 -7.70 -23.20 -28.01
C GLU A 65 -8.15 -23.83 -26.68
N PRO A 66 -9.46 -23.94 -26.38
CA PRO A 66 -9.93 -24.27 -25.04
C PRO A 66 -9.40 -25.58 -24.45
N SER A 67 -9.21 -26.62 -25.28
CA SER A 67 -8.66 -27.89 -24.82
C SER A 67 -7.17 -27.77 -24.47
N SER A 68 -6.44 -27.01 -25.28
CA SER A 68 -5.01 -26.76 -25.18
C SER A 68 -4.69 -25.84 -24.01
N GLU A 69 -5.40 -24.72 -23.89
CA GLU A 69 -5.32 -23.76 -22.78
C GLU A 69 -5.50 -24.47 -21.43
N ARG A 70 -6.54 -25.31 -21.32
CA ARG A 70 -6.84 -26.01 -20.07
C ARG A 70 -5.71 -26.93 -19.60
N GLU A 71 -5.02 -27.58 -20.54
CA GLU A 71 -3.87 -28.42 -20.20
C GLU A 71 -2.59 -27.60 -19.99
N ALA A 72 -2.44 -26.48 -20.72
CA ALA A 72 -1.32 -25.54 -20.56
C ALA A 72 -1.23 -24.99 -19.13
N HIS A 73 -2.36 -24.66 -18.51
CA HIS A 73 -2.43 -24.08 -17.16
C HIS A 73 -2.88 -25.07 -16.07
N GLY A 74 -2.76 -26.38 -16.36
CA GLY A 74 -3.07 -27.46 -15.42
C GLY A 74 -1.85 -28.02 -14.69
N CYS A 75 -2.00 -29.18 -14.05
CA CYS A 75 -0.95 -29.82 -13.25
C CYS A 75 0.30 -30.30 -14.03
N LEU A 76 0.24 -30.30 -15.36
CA LEU A 76 1.35 -30.68 -16.26
C LEU A 76 1.92 -29.45 -16.99
N PHE A 77 1.71 -28.27 -16.42
CA PHE A 77 2.07 -26.94 -16.90
C PHE A 77 3.46 -26.87 -17.56
N PHE A 78 4.52 -27.33 -16.87
CA PHE A 78 5.88 -27.27 -17.39
C PHE A 78 6.07 -28.10 -18.66
N TYR A 79 5.49 -29.29 -18.71
CA TYR A 79 5.67 -30.21 -19.83
C TYR A 79 4.93 -29.75 -21.07
N TRP A 80 3.72 -29.20 -20.89
CA TRP A 80 2.97 -28.59 -21.97
C TRP A 80 3.75 -27.40 -22.56
N HIS A 81 4.18 -26.45 -21.73
CA HIS A 81 4.94 -25.29 -22.17
C HIS A 81 6.31 -25.66 -22.75
N ARG A 82 6.97 -26.71 -22.25
CA ARG A 82 8.23 -27.23 -22.81
C ARG A 82 8.08 -27.73 -24.25
N ALA A 83 7.03 -28.51 -24.52
CA ALA A 83 6.71 -28.95 -25.87
C ALA A 83 6.40 -27.77 -26.80
N PHE A 84 5.65 -26.78 -26.29
CA PHE A 84 5.30 -25.55 -26.99
C PHE A 84 6.54 -24.70 -27.35
N LEU A 85 7.45 -24.48 -26.40
CA LEU A 85 8.69 -23.75 -26.61
C LEU A 85 9.62 -24.44 -27.61
N LEU A 86 9.73 -25.77 -27.55
CA LEU A 86 10.55 -26.53 -28.51
C LEU A 86 10.00 -26.43 -29.93
N ALA A 87 8.67 -26.46 -30.09
CA ALA A 87 8.04 -26.26 -31.39
C ALA A 87 8.28 -24.83 -31.92
N TYR A 88 8.20 -23.81 -31.05
CA TYR A 88 8.51 -22.43 -31.45
C TYR A 88 9.99 -22.28 -31.84
N GLU A 89 10.90 -22.87 -31.07
CA GLU A 89 12.32 -22.88 -31.39
C GLU A 89 12.62 -23.62 -32.71
N ASN A 90 11.94 -24.75 -32.96
CA ASN A 90 12.03 -25.47 -34.24
C ASN A 90 11.52 -24.62 -35.40
N MET A 91 10.45 -23.84 -35.20
CA MET A 91 9.96 -22.88 -36.19
C MET A 91 11.04 -21.86 -36.51
N LEU A 92 11.65 -21.21 -35.50
CA LEU A 92 12.73 -20.24 -35.71
C LEU A 92 13.92 -20.87 -36.46
N ARG A 93 14.34 -22.07 -36.07
CA ARG A 93 15.47 -22.79 -36.70
C ARG A 93 15.17 -23.21 -38.14
N SER A 94 13.90 -23.35 -38.51
CA SER A 94 13.48 -23.68 -39.88
C SER A 94 13.47 -22.50 -40.85
N LEU A 95 13.67 -21.26 -40.37
CA LEU A 95 13.54 -20.06 -41.20
C LEU A 95 14.67 -19.89 -42.24
N GLY A 96 15.78 -20.60 -42.06
CA GLY A 96 16.92 -20.65 -42.98
C GLY A 96 18.22 -21.06 -42.28
N ASN A 97 19.25 -21.40 -43.05
CA ASN A 97 20.51 -21.97 -42.53
C ASN A 97 21.17 -21.12 -41.43
N LYS A 98 21.12 -19.79 -41.54
CA LYS A 98 21.70 -18.90 -40.51
C LYS A 98 21.01 -18.99 -39.15
N PHE A 99 19.74 -19.41 -39.12
CA PHE A 99 18.96 -19.57 -37.89
C PHE A 99 19.03 -21.00 -37.33
N ALA A 100 19.69 -21.93 -38.04
CA ALA A 100 19.67 -23.36 -37.71
C ALA A 100 20.16 -23.68 -36.28
N CYS A 101 20.93 -22.77 -35.66
CA CYS A 101 21.44 -22.90 -34.29
C CYS A 101 20.75 -22.01 -33.25
N VAL A 102 19.74 -21.22 -33.63
CA VAL A 102 19.03 -20.32 -32.70
C VAL A 102 18.37 -21.11 -31.57
N THR A 103 18.43 -20.57 -30.37
CA THR A 103 17.78 -21.08 -29.16
C THR A 103 17.02 -19.97 -28.47
N ILE A 104 15.93 -20.30 -27.78
CA ILE A 104 15.15 -19.31 -27.02
C ILE A 104 15.95 -18.86 -25.78
N PRO A 105 16.22 -17.56 -25.58
CA PRO A 105 16.87 -17.06 -24.38
C PRO A 105 15.96 -17.19 -23.16
N PHE A 106 16.52 -17.20 -21.96
CA PHE A 106 15.74 -17.02 -20.74
C PHE A 106 15.96 -15.63 -20.14
N TRP A 107 14.97 -15.15 -19.38
CA TRP A 107 15.05 -13.91 -18.61
C TRP A 107 15.60 -14.20 -17.21
N ASP A 108 16.77 -13.66 -16.88
CA ASP A 108 17.32 -13.73 -15.52
C ASP A 108 16.64 -12.70 -14.60
N TYR A 109 15.76 -13.19 -13.71
CA TYR A 109 15.01 -12.36 -12.77
C TYR A 109 15.83 -11.83 -11.60
N GLY A 110 16.86 -12.56 -11.17
CA GLY A 110 17.63 -12.21 -9.97
C GLY A 110 18.21 -10.79 -10.01
N PRO A 111 18.99 -10.42 -11.05
CA PRO A 111 19.53 -9.07 -11.17
C PRO A 111 18.47 -7.97 -11.22
N LEU A 112 17.31 -8.26 -11.81
CA LEU A 112 16.20 -7.32 -11.93
C LEU A 112 15.60 -7.04 -10.54
N GLY A 113 15.32 -8.08 -9.76
CA GLY A 113 14.86 -7.96 -8.37
C GLY A 113 15.88 -7.24 -7.48
N ALA A 114 17.15 -7.62 -7.58
CA ALA A 114 18.26 -7.04 -6.80
C ALA A 114 18.44 -5.53 -7.05
N SER A 115 18.37 -5.11 -8.32
CA SER A 115 18.52 -3.70 -8.69
C SER A 115 17.35 -2.85 -8.18
N PHE A 116 16.13 -3.40 -8.20
CA PHE A 116 14.94 -2.69 -7.72
C PHE A 116 14.94 -2.51 -6.20
N ILE A 117 15.17 -3.58 -5.44
CA ILE A 117 15.23 -3.49 -3.96
C ILE A 117 16.37 -2.59 -3.48
N ALA A 118 17.46 -2.49 -4.25
CA ALA A 118 18.57 -1.58 -3.99
C ALA A 118 18.26 -0.11 -4.31
N GLY A 119 17.20 0.17 -5.07
CA GLY A 119 16.81 1.51 -5.52
C GLY A 119 17.59 2.02 -6.73
N SER A 120 18.35 1.17 -7.41
CA SER A 120 19.16 1.54 -8.58
C SER A 120 18.36 1.69 -9.87
N CYS A 121 17.13 1.19 -9.87
CA CYS A 121 16.16 1.23 -10.96
C CYS A 121 14.75 1.31 -10.36
N LYS A 122 13.73 1.64 -11.17
CA LYS A 122 12.40 2.00 -10.67
C LYS A 122 11.27 1.09 -11.15
N ASN A 123 11.44 0.38 -12.27
CA ASN A 123 10.33 -0.30 -12.92
C ASN A 123 10.79 -1.49 -13.77
N MET A 124 9.84 -2.30 -14.21
CA MET A 124 10.09 -3.47 -15.06
C MET A 124 10.84 -3.15 -16.35
N LEU A 125 10.68 -1.92 -16.90
CA LEU A 125 11.34 -1.51 -18.14
C LEU A 125 12.82 -1.10 -17.94
N ASP A 126 13.16 -0.44 -16.83
CA ASP A 126 14.52 0.06 -16.57
C ASP A 126 15.42 -0.92 -15.81
N CYS A 127 14.84 -1.81 -14.99
CA CYS A 127 15.57 -2.76 -14.15
C CYS A 127 16.20 -3.93 -14.92
N GLY A 128 15.94 -4.06 -16.23
CA GLY A 128 16.53 -5.10 -17.08
C GLY A 128 16.48 -4.76 -18.57
N THR A 129 17.37 -5.34 -19.36
CA THR A 129 17.53 -4.97 -20.77
C THR A 129 16.63 -5.73 -21.74
N LEU A 130 16.08 -6.88 -21.32
CA LEU A 130 15.25 -7.73 -22.16
C LEU A 130 14.02 -6.99 -22.72
N LEU A 131 13.24 -6.31 -21.87
CA LEU A 131 12.03 -5.62 -22.33
C LEU A 131 12.35 -4.49 -23.32
N ARG A 132 13.44 -3.75 -23.07
CA ARG A 132 13.92 -2.71 -23.97
C ARG A 132 14.37 -3.27 -25.32
N ASP A 133 15.19 -4.32 -25.30
CA ASP A 133 15.70 -4.96 -26.51
C ASP A 133 14.57 -5.64 -27.32
N PHE A 134 13.49 -6.08 -26.66
CA PHE A 134 12.31 -6.69 -27.27
C PHE A 134 11.31 -5.64 -27.79
N GLY A 135 11.76 -4.39 -27.93
CA GLY A 135 11.00 -3.30 -28.56
C GLY A 135 10.46 -2.25 -27.60
N SER A 136 10.72 -2.35 -26.28
CA SER A 136 10.21 -1.42 -25.26
C SER A 136 8.67 -1.39 -25.18
N SER A 137 8.14 -0.46 -24.40
CA SER A 137 6.70 -0.31 -24.13
C SER A 137 6.25 1.16 -24.06
N LEU A 138 7.16 2.10 -24.32
CA LEU A 138 6.89 3.53 -24.17
C LEU A 138 5.89 4.06 -25.21
N PRO A 139 5.08 5.06 -24.87
CA PRO A 139 4.11 5.64 -25.79
C PRO A 139 4.77 6.32 -26.99
N THR A 140 4.22 6.08 -28.18
CA THR A 140 4.61 6.79 -29.40
C THR A 140 3.78 8.07 -29.64
N GLY A 141 2.85 8.42 -28.73
CA GLY A 141 2.02 9.63 -28.81
C GLY A 141 0.90 9.69 -27.75
N SER A 142 0.11 10.77 -27.75
CA SER A 142 -0.94 11.10 -26.76
C SER A 142 -2.29 10.38 -26.96
N LYS A 143 -2.32 9.29 -27.73
CA LYS A 143 -3.54 8.49 -27.91
C LYS A 143 -3.71 7.65 -26.63
N GLY A 144 -4.77 7.91 -25.86
CA GLY A 144 -5.07 7.18 -24.62
C GLY A 144 -5.29 5.67 -24.82
N PRO A 145 -5.73 4.94 -23.79
CA PRO A 145 -5.83 3.49 -23.82
C PRO A 145 -6.69 2.98 -25.00
N LEU A 146 -6.18 1.96 -25.69
CA LEU A 146 -6.79 1.31 -26.83
C LEU A 146 -7.44 0.00 -26.39
N MET A 147 -8.63 -0.28 -26.92
CA MET A 147 -9.24 -1.61 -26.81
C MET A 147 -8.92 -2.40 -28.08
N LEU A 148 -8.09 -3.43 -27.97
CA LEU A 148 -7.65 -4.27 -29.09
C LEU A 148 -8.17 -5.71 -28.96
N THR A 149 -7.95 -6.51 -30.00
CA THR A 149 -8.38 -7.92 -30.03
C THR A 149 -7.33 -8.79 -30.72
N ALA A 150 -6.89 -9.85 -30.06
CA ALA A 150 -6.01 -10.85 -30.62
C ALA A 150 -6.69 -12.22 -30.56
N ASN A 151 -6.81 -12.88 -31.71
CA ASN A 151 -7.49 -14.18 -31.85
C ASN A 151 -8.84 -14.26 -31.08
N GLY A 152 -9.66 -13.22 -31.17
CA GLY A 152 -10.99 -13.13 -30.52
C GLY A 152 -10.98 -12.67 -29.05
N MET A 153 -9.83 -12.54 -28.41
CA MET A 153 -9.70 -12.07 -27.03
C MET A 153 -9.49 -10.57 -26.98
N ARG A 154 -10.39 -9.87 -26.28
CA ARG A 154 -10.37 -8.41 -26.10
C ARG A 154 -9.58 -8.05 -24.86
N PHE A 155 -8.78 -6.98 -24.95
CA PHE A 155 -7.98 -6.48 -23.84
C PHE A 155 -7.68 -4.98 -24.02
N GLN A 156 -7.38 -4.30 -22.93
CA GLN A 156 -6.94 -2.92 -22.93
C GLN A 156 -5.42 -2.83 -23.10
N THR A 157 -4.94 -1.82 -23.83
CA THR A 157 -3.51 -1.57 -23.98
C THR A 157 -3.23 -0.07 -24.02
N ASP A 158 -2.15 0.39 -23.40
CA ASP A 158 -1.75 1.80 -23.52
C ASP A 158 -1.26 2.12 -24.94
N ASN A 159 -0.46 1.22 -25.51
CA ASN A 159 0.30 1.48 -26.73
C ASN A 159 0.23 0.31 -27.71
N CYS A 160 0.66 0.58 -28.94
CA CYS A 160 1.02 -0.44 -29.93
C CYS A 160 2.42 -0.13 -30.48
N VAL A 161 3.40 -0.91 -30.05
CA VAL A 161 4.82 -0.57 -30.17
C VAL A 161 5.48 -1.27 -31.37
N THR A 162 6.11 -0.47 -32.23
CA THR A 162 6.82 -0.95 -33.42
C THR A 162 8.32 -0.96 -33.17
N SER A 163 8.97 -2.10 -33.47
CA SER A 163 10.42 -2.28 -33.37
C SER A 163 10.92 -3.20 -34.47
N ALA A 164 12.24 -3.44 -34.55
CA ALA A 164 12.81 -4.43 -35.45
C ALA A 164 12.19 -5.83 -35.26
N MET A 165 11.85 -6.19 -34.01
CA MET A 165 11.23 -7.47 -33.66
C MET A 165 9.73 -7.50 -33.97
N THR A 166 9.00 -6.43 -33.61
CA THR A 166 7.52 -6.45 -33.50
C THR A 166 6.78 -5.88 -34.70
N LYS A 167 7.48 -5.23 -35.66
CA LYS A 167 6.87 -4.56 -36.82
C LYS A 167 6.01 -5.44 -37.74
N ASN A 168 6.20 -6.76 -37.69
CA ASN A 168 5.48 -7.72 -38.54
C ASN A 168 4.37 -8.45 -37.77
N PHE A 169 4.03 -8.03 -36.56
CA PHE A 169 3.04 -8.72 -35.75
C PHE A 169 1.64 -8.68 -36.38
N CYS A 170 0.99 -9.84 -36.40
CA CYS A 170 -0.39 -10.03 -36.84
C CYS A 170 -1.19 -10.68 -35.71
N GLN A 171 -2.36 -10.13 -35.44
CA GLN A 171 -3.23 -10.48 -34.32
C GLN A 171 -4.05 -11.76 -34.53
N SER A 172 -4.17 -12.25 -35.78
CA SER A 172 -4.83 -13.52 -36.11
C SER A 172 -4.50 -14.02 -37.52
N SER A 173 -4.86 -15.26 -37.84
CA SER A 173 -4.78 -15.82 -39.21
C SER A 173 -5.57 -15.01 -40.23
N THR A 174 -6.80 -14.63 -39.89
CA THR A 174 -7.66 -13.82 -40.77
C THR A 174 -7.02 -12.47 -41.08
N ALA A 175 -6.42 -11.82 -40.08
CA ALA A 175 -5.69 -10.58 -40.29
C ALA A 175 -4.46 -10.76 -41.18
N TYR A 176 -3.70 -11.85 -40.99
CA TYR A 176 -2.56 -12.19 -41.83
C TYR A 176 -2.95 -12.42 -43.29
N ASN A 177 -3.93 -13.29 -43.53
CA ASN A 177 -4.39 -13.65 -44.87
C ASN A 177 -5.02 -12.47 -45.63
N SER A 178 -5.62 -11.52 -44.91
CA SER A 178 -6.21 -10.31 -45.50
C SER A 178 -5.23 -9.12 -45.56
N ASN A 179 -3.98 -9.30 -45.13
CA ASN A 179 -2.96 -8.25 -45.05
C ASN A 179 -3.41 -7.03 -44.20
N LYS A 180 -4.15 -7.28 -43.12
CA LYS A 180 -4.70 -6.27 -42.19
C LYS A 180 -4.14 -6.45 -40.77
N CYS A 181 -2.84 -6.71 -40.69
CA CYS A 181 -2.13 -6.87 -39.43
C CYS A 181 -1.98 -5.55 -38.67
N TYR A 182 -1.85 -5.62 -37.34
CA TYR A 182 -1.52 -4.45 -36.53
C TYR A 182 -0.15 -3.85 -36.87
N ASN A 183 0.84 -4.67 -37.23
CA ASN A 183 2.22 -4.22 -37.53
C ASN A 183 2.90 -3.48 -36.35
N CYS A 184 2.43 -3.77 -35.14
CA CYS A 184 2.93 -3.25 -33.88
C CYS A 184 2.48 -4.19 -32.74
N MET A 185 3.16 -4.14 -31.59
CA MET A 185 2.85 -4.98 -30.43
C MET A 185 2.03 -4.23 -29.38
N PRO A 186 0.81 -4.67 -29.07
CA PRO A 186 0.03 -4.12 -27.96
C PRO A 186 0.72 -4.30 -26.61
N ARG A 187 1.08 -3.19 -25.94
CA ARG A 187 1.73 -3.19 -24.61
C ARG A 187 1.24 -2.03 -23.73
N ASN A 188 1.17 -2.25 -22.42
CA ASN A 188 1.03 -1.18 -21.43
C ASN A 188 2.37 -0.46 -21.21
N ASP A 189 2.34 0.76 -20.65
CA ASP A 189 3.54 1.52 -20.33
C ASP A 189 4.31 0.92 -19.14
N TRP A 190 5.19 -0.04 -19.43
CA TRP A 190 6.00 -0.71 -18.40
C TRP A 190 6.98 0.19 -17.64
N SER A 191 7.14 1.47 -17.99
CA SER A 191 7.88 2.41 -17.13
C SER A 191 7.10 2.82 -15.86
N LYS A 192 5.80 2.52 -15.82
CA LYS A 192 4.91 2.75 -14.66
C LYS A 192 4.69 1.51 -13.81
N VAL A 193 5.30 0.39 -14.19
CA VAL A 193 5.10 -0.90 -13.55
C VAL A 193 6.26 -1.18 -12.62
N GLU A 194 6.02 -1.15 -11.31
CA GLU A 194 7.01 -1.53 -10.30
C GLU A 194 7.42 -3.00 -10.45
N VAL A 195 8.62 -3.34 -9.99
CA VAL A 195 9.09 -4.73 -10.00
C VAL A 195 8.43 -5.50 -8.86
N PRO A 196 7.67 -6.58 -9.13
CA PRO A 196 7.02 -7.34 -8.08
C PRO A 196 8.05 -8.10 -7.23
N PRO A 197 7.76 -8.39 -5.94
CA PRO A 197 8.64 -9.20 -5.12
C PRO A 197 8.81 -10.62 -5.70
N ASP A 198 7.85 -11.16 -6.45
CA ASP A 198 7.85 -12.54 -6.97
C ASP A 198 8.98 -12.88 -7.95
N VAL A 199 9.67 -11.87 -8.48
CA VAL A 199 10.88 -12.03 -9.32
C VAL A 199 12.18 -11.85 -8.51
N ASN A 200 12.10 -11.61 -7.21
CA ASN A 200 13.25 -11.60 -6.31
C ASN A 200 13.83 -13.02 -6.16
N VAL A 201 15.16 -13.14 -6.05
CA VAL A 201 15.86 -14.44 -6.03
C VAL A 201 15.41 -15.37 -4.91
N LEU A 202 15.06 -14.84 -3.73
CA LEU A 202 14.55 -15.64 -2.61
C LEU A 202 13.16 -16.21 -2.92
N ASN A 203 12.27 -15.40 -3.48
CA ASN A 203 10.93 -15.83 -3.88
C ASN A 203 11.00 -16.87 -5.00
N VAL A 204 11.87 -16.66 -5.99
CA VAL A 204 12.13 -17.64 -7.05
C VAL A 204 12.61 -18.97 -6.47
N TYR A 205 13.54 -18.94 -5.49
CA TYR A 205 13.99 -20.15 -4.80
C TYR A 205 12.86 -20.85 -4.02
N ASN A 206 12.07 -20.09 -3.27
CA ASN A 206 10.97 -20.64 -2.47
C ASN A 206 9.87 -21.26 -3.33
N ASN A 207 9.64 -20.73 -4.53
CA ASN A 207 8.70 -21.27 -5.52
C ASN A 207 9.13 -22.62 -6.12
N ILE A 208 10.40 -23.03 -5.97
CA ILE A 208 10.90 -24.28 -6.59
C ILE A 208 11.45 -25.33 -5.63
N LEU A 209 12.10 -24.90 -4.54
CA LEU A 209 12.89 -25.77 -3.66
C LEU A 209 12.75 -25.40 -2.17
N GLY A 210 12.35 -24.16 -1.86
CA GLY A 210 12.33 -23.65 -0.49
C GLY A 210 11.06 -23.96 0.30
N ASP A 211 9.89 -23.45 -0.15
CA ASP A 211 8.64 -23.54 0.62
C ASP A 211 7.56 -24.43 -0.05
N VAL A 212 7.86 -24.97 -1.22
CA VAL A 212 6.99 -25.91 -1.92
C VAL A 212 7.37 -27.37 -1.62
N PRO A 213 6.39 -28.29 -1.57
CA PRO A 213 6.69 -29.72 -1.52
C PRO A 213 7.54 -30.17 -2.71
N ALA A 214 8.50 -31.06 -2.49
CA ALA A 214 9.38 -31.63 -3.52
C ALA A 214 8.65 -32.63 -4.44
N THR A 215 7.61 -32.15 -5.12
CA THR A 215 6.73 -32.86 -6.04
C THR A 215 6.48 -31.98 -7.27
N LEU A 216 6.10 -32.57 -8.41
CA LEU A 216 5.77 -31.82 -9.62
C LEU A 216 4.63 -30.81 -9.35
N ASP A 217 3.66 -31.21 -8.53
CA ASP A 217 2.52 -30.37 -8.14
C ASP A 217 2.95 -29.15 -7.30
N GLY A 218 3.87 -29.37 -6.35
CA GLY A 218 4.43 -28.32 -5.51
C GLY A 218 5.19 -27.27 -6.33
N VAL A 219 6.14 -27.69 -7.17
CA VAL A 219 6.89 -26.76 -8.04
C VAL A 219 6.01 -26.10 -9.09
N THR A 220 5.00 -26.80 -9.60
CA THR A 220 4.01 -26.22 -10.54
C THR A 220 3.23 -25.11 -9.85
N SER A 221 2.68 -25.39 -8.66
CA SER A 221 1.91 -24.40 -7.91
C SER A 221 2.76 -23.18 -7.52
N GLY A 222 3.99 -23.39 -7.03
CA GLY A 222 4.89 -22.30 -6.65
C GLY A 222 5.27 -21.40 -7.82
N VAL A 223 5.64 -21.98 -8.96
CA VAL A 223 6.05 -21.18 -10.12
C VAL A 223 4.85 -20.56 -10.81
N GLN A 224 3.77 -21.33 -11.06
CA GLN A 224 2.59 -20.86 -11.79
C GLN A 224 1.91 -19.71 -11.07
N TYR A 225 1.59 -19.87 -9.78
CA TYR A 225 0.90 -18.86 -8.98
C TYR A 225 1.84 -17.85 -8.30
N GLY A 226 3.16 -18.01 -8.45
CA GLY A 226 4.14 -17.02 -8.04
C GLY A 226 4.65 -16.24 -9.25
N THR A 227 5.93 -16.48 -9.56
CA THR A 227 6.70 -15.74 -10.57
C THR A 227 6.05 -15.72 -11.96
N HIS A 228 5.42 -16.81 -12.42
CA HIS A 228 4.79 -16.88 -13.74
C HIS A 228 3.60 -15.92 -13.87
N ASN A 229 2.54 -16.15 -13.09
CA ASN A 229 1.33 -15.35 -13.18
C ASN A 229 1.61 -13.89 -12.83
N MET A 230 2.51 -13.61 -11.87
CA MET A 230 2.85 -12.24 -11.50
C MET A 230 3.47 -11.46 -12.66
N VAL A 231 4.40 -12.04 -13.41
CA VAL A 231 5.00 -11.35 -14.57
C VAL A 231 3.96 -11.08 -15.65
N HIS A 232 3.08 -12.05 -15.93
CA HIS A 232 1.94 -11.85 -16.82
C HIS A 232 1.01 -10.72 -16.32
N ALA A 233 0.70 -10.70 -15.02
CA ALA A 233 -0.22 -9.75 -14.40
C ALA A 233 0.31 -8.31 -14.36
N VAL A 234 1.62 -8.11 -14.10
CA VAL A 234 2.19 -6.77 -14.02
C VAL A 234 2.49 -6.17 -15.39
N LEU A 235 2.86 -7.00 -16.38
CA LEU A 235 3.06 -6.52 -17.76
C LEU A 235 1.72 -6.26 -18.46
N ASP A 236 0.69 -7.04 -18.12
CA ASP A 236 -0.71 -6.87 -18.51
C ASP A 236 -0.92 -6.66 -20.04
N SER A 237 -2.06 -6.10 -20.47
CA SER A 237 -2.41 -5.98 -21.89
C SER A 237 -2.40 -7.36 -22.56
N LEU A 238 -1.72 -7.54 -23.70
CA LEU A 238 -1.62 -8.82 -24.35
C LEU A 238 -0.96 -9.88 -23.45
N MET A 239 0.03 -9.50 -22.64
CA MET A 239 0.68 -10.37 -21.64
C MET A 239 -0.27 -10.73 -20.49
N GLY A 240 -1.27 -9.90 -20.20
CA GLY A 240 -2.32 -10.14 -19.20
C GLY A 240 -3.45 -11.07 -19.67
N THR A 241 -3.30 -11.72 -20.83
CA THR A 241 -4.31 -12.64 -21.37
C THR A 241 -3.72 -13.95 -21.89
N PHE A 242 -4.56 -14.96 -22.19
CA PHE A 242 -4.10 -16.18 -22.88
C PHE A 242 -3.67 -15.96 -24.34
N ALA A 243 -3.86 -14.75 -24.89
CA ALA A 243 -3.26 -14.36 -26.17
C ALA A 243 -1.79 -13.93 -26.04
N SER A 244 -1.20 -14.01 -24.83
CA SER A 244 0.17 -13.61 -24.51
C SER A 244 1.28 -14.18 -25.40
N PRO A 245 1.20 -15.39 -26.02
CA PRO A 245 2.22 -15.82 -26.99
C PRO A 245 2.36 -14.89 -28.20
N GLY A 246 1.42 -13.95 -28.37
CA GLY A 246 1.53 -12.91 -29.37
C GLY A 246 2.70 -11.97 -29.09
N ASP A 247 3.00 -11.68 -27.82
CA ASP A 247 4.17 -10.89 -27.43
C ASP A 247 5.43 -11.77 -27.34
N PRO A 248 6.53 -11.45 -28.04
CA PRO A 248 7.80 -12.18 -27.94
C PRO A 248 8.36 -12.34 -26.51
N VAL A 249 8.01 -11.45 -25.57
CA VAL A 249 8.42 -11.55 -24.17
C VAL A 249 7.94 -12.88 -23.55
N PHE A 250 6.79 -13.41 -24.01
CA PHE A 250 6.26 -14.71 -23.59
C PHE A 250 7.31 -15.82 -23.67
N TYR A 251 8.03 -15.93 -24.78
CA TYR A 251 8.94 -17.07 -25.00
C TYR A 251 10.15 -17.02 -24.09
N SER A 252 10.68 -15.83 -23.81
CA SER A 252 11.79 -15.66 -22.86
C SER A 252 11.34 -15.85 -21.41
N HIS A 253 10.14 -15.36 -21.07
CA HIS A 253 9.50 -15.58 -19.77
C HIS A 253 9.28 -17.08 -19.52
N HIS A 254 8.68 -17.78 -20.47
CA HIS A 254 8.42 -19.22 -20.38
C HIS A 254 9.69 -20.06 -20.47
N SER A 255 10.74 -19.57 -21.14
CA SER A 255 12.07 -20.18 -21.08
C SER A 255 12.69 -20.09 -19.68
N THR A 256 12.41 -19.02 -18.92
CA THR A 256 12.75 -18.94 -17.49
C THR A 256 11.93 -19.92 -16.67
N THR A 257 10.62 -19.99 -16.87
CA THR A 257 9.75 -20.99 -16.23
C THR A 257 10.26 -22.42 -16.45
N ASP A 258 10.65 -22.74 -17.69
CA ASP A 258 11.23 -24.03 -18.05
C ASP A 258 12.61 -24.27 -17.42
N ALA A 259 13.43 -23.21 -17.29
CA ALA A 259 14.71 -23.25 -16.60
C ALA A 259 14.54 -23.56 -15.11
N LEU A 260 13.54 -22.97 -14.44
CA LEU A 260 13.23 -23.22 -13.04
C LEU A 260 12.85 -24.69 -12.80
N HIS A 261 12.04 -25.28 -13.70
CA HIS A 261 11.76 -26.72 -13.64
C HIS A 261 12.99 -27.58 -13.96
N ALA A 262 13.88 -27.16 -14.87
CA ALA A 262 15.13 -27.88 -15.12
C ALA A 262 16.04 -27.93 -13.87
N ILE A 263 16.08 -26.84 -13.08
CA ILE A 263 16.77 -26.79 -11.79
C ILE A 263 16.12 -27.74 -10.79
N TYR A 264 14.80 -27.69 -10.64
CA TYR A 264 14.06 -28.63 -9.80
C TYR A 264 14.35 -30.09 -10.18
N TYR A 265 14.32 -30.43 -11.48
CA TYR A 265 14.61 -31.78 -11.96
C TYR A 265 16.03 -32.21 -11.60
N ASN A 266 17.03 -31.35 -11.83
CA ASN A 266 18.42 -31.61 -11.47
C ASN A 266 18.58 -31.89 -9.96
N CYS A 267 17.91 -31.07 -9.13
CA CYS A 267 18.06 -31.12 -7.69
C CYS A 267 17.27 -32.24 -6.99
N ILE A 268 16.09 -32.57 -7.48
CA ILE A 268 15.14 -33.47 -6.80
C ILE A 268 15.04 -34.85 -7.47
N VAL A 269 15.27 -34.91 -8.79
CA VAL A 269 14.99 -36.12 -9.58
C VAL A 269 16.26 -36.76 -10.14
N ALA A 270 17.18 -35.97 -10.71
CA ALA A 270 18.28 -36.48 -11.53
C ALA A 270 19.23 -37.42 -10.76
N GLY A 271 19.42 -37.20 -9.45
CA GLY A 271 20.25 -38.07 -8.61
C GLY A 271 19.68 -39.47 -8.38
N SER A 272 18.37 -39.64 -8.48
CA SER A 272 17.69 -40.94 -8.40
C SER A 272 16.43 -40.94 -9.27
N PRO A 273 16.57 -41.01 -10.61
CA PRO A 273 15.46 -40.93 -11.53
C PRO A 273 14.54 -42.15 -11.39
N PRO A 274 13.20 -41.96 -11.37
CA PRO A 274 12.28 -43.08 -11.26
C PRO A 274 12.29 -43.95 -12.52
N ALA A 275 12.17 -45.27 -12.33
CA ALA A 275 11.96 -46.21 -13.43
C ALA A 275 10.66 -45.92 -14.20
N ASN A 276 9.61 -45.49 -13.50
CA ASN A 276 8.34 -45.08 -14.10
C ASN A 276 7.99 -43.64 -13.69
N LYS A 277 8.32 -42.70 -14.57
CA LYS A 277 8.06 -41.26 -14.37
C LYS A 277 6.57 -40.94 -14.14
N GLY A 278 5.65 -41.72 -14.73
CA GLY A 278 4.20 -41.51 -14.60
C GLY A 278 3.60 -42.01 -13.29
N ARG A 279 4.41 -42.54 -12.37
CA ARG A 279 3.97 -43.01 -11.03
C ARG A 279 4.74 -42.36 -9.88
N ASP A 280 5.69 -41.48 -10.19
CA ASP A 280 6.50 -40.79 -9.18
C ASP A 280 5.96 -39.36 -9.00
N PRO A 281 5.57 -38.95 -7.79
CA PRO A 281 5.03 -37.60 -7.54
C PRO A 281 6.03 -36.48 -7.86
N ARG A 282 7.33 -36.78 -7.97
CA ARG A 282 8.35 -35.81 -8.37
C ARG A 282 8.32 -35.49 -9.86
N THR A 283 7.76 -36.37 -10.69
CA THR A 283 7.70 -36.23 -12.16
C THR A 283 6.29 -36.38 -12.74
N TRP A 284 5.28 -36.56 -11.91
CA TRP A 284 3.90 -36.71 -12.33
C TRP A 284 2.93 -36.11 -11.32
N SER A 285 1.93 -35.38 -11.82
CA SER A 285 0.74 -34.96 -11.08
C SER A 285 -0.49 -35.36 -11.89
N SER A 286 -1.62 -35.58 -11.22
CA SER A 286 -2.86 -36.05 -11.85
C SER A 286 -3.91 -34.95 -11.84
N CYS A 287 -4.38 -34.55 -13.02
CA CYS A 287 -5.43 -33.56 -13.18
C CYS A 287 -6.42 -33.93 -14.29
N ARG A 288 -7.50 -33.15 -14.38
CA ARG A 288 -8.57 -33.34 -15.36
C ARG A 288 -8.35 -32.45 -16.58
N ASN A 289 -8.52 -33.02 -17.76
CA ASN A 289 -8.53 -32.26 -19.02
C ASN A 289 -9.82 -31.44 -19.18
N TYR A 290 -9.96 -30.76 -20.31
CA TYR A 290 -11.10 -29.89 -20.64
C TYR A 290 -12.47 -30.59 -20.56
N VAL A 291 -12.54 -31.88 -20.88
CA VAL A 291 -13.79 -32.66 -20.82
C VAL A 291 -14.01 -33.38 -19.48
N GLY A 292 -13.18 -33.10 -18.46
CA GLY A 292 -13.29 -33.69 -17.13
C GLY A 292 -12.69 -35.09 -16.98
N ARG A 293 -12.00 -35.62 -18.00
CA ARG A 293 -11.31 -36.92 -17.93
C ARG A 293 -9.95 -36.76 -17.24
N THR A 294 -9.58 -37.71 -16.38
CA THR A 294 -8.23 -37.78 -15.82
C THR A 294 -7.21 -38.00 -16.94
N ILE A 295 -6.14 -37.20 -16.93
CA ILE A 295 -5.01 -37.36 -17.86
C ILE A 295 -4.15 -38.54 -17.38
N LEU A 296 -3.82 -39.45 -18.29
CA LEU A 296 -2.96 -40.61 -18.03
C LEU A 296 -1.55 -40.40 -18.60
N PRO A 297 -0.50 -41.02 -18.02
CA PRO A 297 0.87 -40.94 -18.56
C PRO A 297 1.03 -41.40 -20.01
N SER A 298 0.11 -42.23 -20.50
CA SER A 298 0.08 -42.72 -21.88
C SER A 298 -0.64 -41.79 -22.86
N ASP A 299 -1.36 -40.77 -22.37
CA ASP A 299 -2.11 -39.85 -23.21
C ASP A 299 -1.18 -38.98 -24.05
N THR A 300 -1.62 -38.68 -25.27
CA THR A 300 -1.02 -37.65 -26.11
C THR A 300 -1.35 -36.27 -25.54
N ILE A 301 -0.34 -35.40 -25.45
CA ILE A 301 -0.48 -34.00 -25.02
C ILE A 301 -1.53 -33.30 -25.89
N THR A 302 -2.53 -32.66 -25.29
CA THR A 302 -3.53 -31.92 -26.07
C THR A 302 -2.96 -30.57 -26.52
N MET A 303 -2.73 -30.44 -27.82
CA MET A 303 -2.39 -29.19 -28.50
C MET A 303 -3.10 -29.16 -29.85
N LYS A 304 -3.90 -28.12 -30.09
CA LYS A 304 -4.65 -27.92 -31.33
C LYS A 304 -4.44 -26.51 -31.85
N VAL A 305 -4.31 -26.37 -33.16
CA VAL A 305 -4.18 -25.07 -33.84
C VAL A 305 -5.47 -24.73 -34.58
N GLY A 306 -5.85 -23.45 -34.53
CA GLY A 306 -6.97 -22.86 -35.28
C GLY A 306 -7.40 -21.52 -34.66
N GLU A 307 -7.74 -20.55 -35.50
CA GLU A 307 -8.30 -19.26 -35.07
C GLU A 307 -9.60 -19.48 -34.28
N THR A 308 -9.86 -18.63 -33.29
CA THR A 308 -11.09 -18.71 -32.47
C THR A 308 -12.33 -18.70 -33.35
N GLY A 309 -13.20 -19.69 -33.15
CA GLY A 309 -14.41 -19.90 -33.95
C GLY A 309 -14.20 -20.70 -35.26
N ALA A 310 -12.96 -21.02 -35.62
CA ALA A 310 -12.65 -21.89 -36.75
C ALA A 310 -12.49 -23.36 -36.33
N ARG A 311 -12.47 -24.26 -37.33
CA ARG A 311 -12.18 -25.68 -37.11
C ARG A 311 -10.72 -25.86 -36.68
N THR A 312 -10.51 -26.54 -35.57
CA THR A 312 -9.17 -26.80 -35.03
C THR A 312 -8.61 -28.15 -35.48
N THR A 313 -7.29 -28.26 -35.57
CA THR A 313 -6.57 -29.49 -35.92
C THR A 313 -5.49 -29.78 -34.87
N SER A 314 -5.29 -31.04 -34.49
CA SER A 314 -4.20 -31.41 -33.60
C SER A 314 -2.85 -31.06 -34.21
N VAL A 315 -1.93 -30.48 -33.42
CA VAL A 315 -0.56 -30.17 -33.88
C VAL A 315 0.24 -31.43 -34.25
N TRP A 316 -0.17 -32.59 -33.73
CA TRP A 316 0.44 -33.89 -33.99
C TRP A 316 0.00 -34.53 -35.31
N SER A 317 -1.06 -34.01 -35.94
CA SER A 317 -1.52 -34.49 -37.25
C SER A 317 -0.57 -34.04 -38.34
N SER A 318 -0.24 -34.94 -39.28
CA SER A 318 0.55 -34.60 -40.48
C SER A 318 -0.13 -33.56 -41.39
N THR A 319 -1.45 -33.39 -41.26
CA THR A 319 -2.24 -32.39 -42.00
C THR A 319 -2.27 -31.01 -41.34
N SER A 320 -1.66 -30.85 -40.16
CA SER A 320 -1.64 -29.58 -39.44
C SER A 320 -0.69 -28.58 -40.11
N SER A 321 -1.09 -27.30 -40.14
CA SER A 321 -0.25 -26.22 -40.70
C SER A 321 1.05 -25.99 -39.91
N VAL A 322 1.15 -26.53 -38.70
CA VAL A 322 2.33 -26.44 -37.83
C VAL A 322 3.04 -27.79 -37.64
N ALA A 323 2.60 -28.86 -38.32
CA ALA A 323 3.10 -30.22 -38.09
C ALA A 323 4.63 -30.33 -38.22
N SER A 324 5.22 -29.57 -39.13
CA SER A 324 6.68 -29.53 -39.35
C SER A 324 7.46 -29.06 -38.12
N PHE A 325 6.88 -28.18 -37.30
CA PHE A 325 7.53 -27.62 -36.11
C PHE A 325 7.51 -28.60 -34.93
N PHE A 326 6.48 -29.45 -34.86
CA PHE A 326 6.31 -30.48 -33.84
C PHE A 326 6.95 -31.82 -34.24
N LYS A 327 7.44 -31.94 -35.48
CA LYS A 327 8.03 -33.17 -36.00
C LYS A 327 9.22 -33.62 -35.15
N GLY A 328 9.18 -34.87 -34.67
CA GLY A 328 10.24 -35.48 -33.87
C GLY A 328 10.25 -35.08 -32.40
N LEU A 329 9.26 -34.29 -31.94
CA LEU A 329 9.02 -34.05 -30.53
C LEU A 329 8.25 -35.23 -29.90
N PRO A 330 8.52 -35.61 -28.64
CA PRO A 330 7.71 -36.59 -27.93
C PRO A 330 6.25 -36.14 -27.81
N GLN A 331 5.32 -37.08 -27.77
CA GLN A 331 3.89 -36.77 -27.70
C GLN A 331 3.29 -36.96 -26.30
N LYS A 332 4.05 -37.53 -25.35
CA LYS A 332 3.55 -37.85 -24.00
C LYS A 332 4.22 -36.96 -22.97
N TYR A 333 3.47 -36.58 -21.95
CA TYR A 333 3.93 -35.71 -20.86
C TYR A 333 5.20 -36.22 -20.14
N PRO A 334 5.32 -37.49 -19.71
CA PRO A 334 6.49 -37.93 -18.94
C PRO A 334 7.82 -37.88 -19.71
N ASP A 335 7.75 -37.89 -21.05
CA ASP A 335 8.94 -37.80 -21.89
C ASP A 335 9.63 -36.43 -21.75
N TYR A 336 8.85 -35.40 -21.40
CA TYR A 336 9.34 -34.03 -21.19
C TYR A 336 9.94 -33.76 -19.82
N ALA A 337 9.97 -34.72 -18.89
CA ALA A 337 10.51 -34.47 -17.55
C ALA A 337 11.99 -34.05 -17.57
N ASP A 338 12.80 -34.66 -18.45
CA ASP A 338 14.25 -34.46 -18.55
C ASP A 338 14.60 -33.79 -19.87
N THR A 339 15.11 -32.55 -19.84
CA THR A 339 15.46 -31.78 -21.05
C THR A 339 16.61 -32.40 -21.84
N THR A 340 17.41 -33.25 -21.21
CA THR A 340 18.60 -33.88 -21.82
C THR A 340 18.28 -35.19 -22.53
N LYS A 341 17.04 -35.69 -22.41
CA LYS A 341 16.60 -36.99 -22.96
C LYS A 341 15.43 -36.85 -23.94
N LEU A 342 15.51 -35.88 -24.84
CA LEU A 342 14.51 -35.58 -25.88
C LEU A 342 15.00 -35.90 -27.29
N GLY A 343 15.97 -36.82 -27.42
CA GLY A 343 16.58 -37.18 -28.70
C GLY A 343 17.27 -35.97 -29.36
N ALA A 344 17.01 -35.75 -30.66
CA ALA A 344 17.57 -34.63 -31.42
C ALA A 344 17.10 -33.24 -30.95
N ASN A 345 16.10 -33.19 -30.06
CA ASN A 345 15.56 -31.95 -29.49
C ASN A 345 16.05 -31.71 -28.06
N SER A 346 16.98 -32.53 -27.57
CA SER A 346 17.57 -32.34 -26.24
C SER A 346 18.32 -31.01 -26.14
N TYR A 347 18.23 -30.38 -24.98
CA TYR A 347 18.85 -29.09 -24.71
C TYR A 347 19.23 -28.95 -23.24
N SER A 348 20.14 -28.02 -22.98
CA SER A 348 20.56 -27.64 -21.64
C SER A 348 20.45 -26.13 -21.44
N TYR A 349 20.52 -25.72 -20.19
CA TYR A 349 20.65 -24.32 -19.81
C TYR A 349 22.10 -24.04 -19.42
N ASP A 350 22.64 -22.94 -19.94
CA ASP A 350 23.86 -22.34 -19.42
C ASP A 350 23.47 -21.21 -18.46
N PHE A 351 23.56 -21.51 -17.17
CA PHE A 351 23.28 -20.56 -16.11
C PHE A 351 24.49 -19.68 -15.77
N THR A 352 25.63 -19.86 -16.40
CA THR A 352 26.85 -19.10 -16.11
C THR A 352 26.57 -17.60 -16.18
N GLY A 353 27.02 -16.85 -15.17
CA GLY A 353 26.77 -15.41 -15.06
C GLY A 353 25.39 -15.02 -14.53
N THR A 354 24.58 -15.97 -14.03
CA THR A 354 23.26 -15.71 -13.45
C THR A 354 23.13 -16.22 -12.01
N THR A 355 22.15 -15.69 -11.29
CA THR A 355 21.79 -16.17 -9.94
C THR A 355 21.34 -17.64 -9.92
N LEU A 356 20.77 -18.13 -11.03
CA LEU A 356 20.30 -19.50 -11.21
C LEU A 356 21.43 -20.55 -11.20
N ASN A 357 22.69 -20.16 -11.50
CA ASN A 357 23.82 -21.10 -11.51
C ASN A 357 24.07 -21.72 -10.13
N SER A 358 24.08 -20.87 -9.11
CA SER A 358 24.31 -21.28 -7.73
C SER A 358 23.12 -22.08 -7.21
N MET A 359 21.90 -21.68 -7.55
CA MET A 359 20.68 -22.41 -7.23
C MET A 359 20.72 -23.83 -7.82
N ASN A 360 21.12 -23.96 -9.09
CA ASN A 360 21.25 -25.25 -9.77
C ASN A 360 22.33 -26.16 -9.16
N LYS A 361 23.45 -25.59 -8.70
CA LYS A 361 24.57 -26.36 -8.12
C LYS A 361 24.34 -26.73 -6.66
N GLN A 362 23.72 -25.86 -5.89
CA GLN A 362 23.58 -26.01 -4.43
C GLN A 362 22.24 -26.64 -4.03
N CYS A 363 21.22 -26.57 -4.88
CA CYS A 363 19.91 -27.17 -4.63
C CYS A 363 19.31 -26.71 -3.29
N SER A 364 18.82 -27.62 -2.44
CA SER A 364 18.27 -27.27 -1.12
C SER A 364 19.28 -26.65 -0.14
N LYS A 365 20.59 -26.78 -0.44
CA LYS A 365 21.66 -26.10 0.30
C LYS A 365 21.93 -24.71 -0.23
N PHE A 366 21.15 -24.23 -1.20
CA PHE A 366 21.29 -22.88 -1.72
C PHE A 366 21.17 -21.90 -0.57
N ARG A 367 22.33 -21.37 -0.20
CA ARG A 367 22.48 -20.19 0.62
C ARG A 367 23.20 -19.22 -0.29
N PRO A 368 22.72 -17.98 -0.48
CA PRO A 368 23.36 -17.01 -1.37
C PRO A 368 24.83 -16.66 -1.01
N THR A 369 25.49 -17.37 -0.08
CA THR A 369 26.84 -17.18 0.44
C THR A 369 28.02 -17.39 -0.52
N ALA A 370 27.86 -17.98 -1.71
CA ALA A 370 29.01 -18.38 -2.56
C ALA A 370 29.06 -17.71 -3.95
N ALA A 371 28.60 -16.46 -4.02
CA ALA A 371 28.36 -15.76 -5.28
C ALA A 371 29.37 -14.63 -5.58
N ALA A 372 30.43 -14.48 -4.77
CA ALA A 372 31.49 -13.51 -5.04
C ALA A 372 32.23 -13.74 -6.39
N SER A 373 31.98 -14.86 -7.07
CA SER A 373 32.52 -15.14 -8.41
C SER A 373 31.75 -14.49 -9.57
N PHE A 374 30.76 -13.63 -9.31
CA PHE A 374 29.97 -12.92 -10.35
C PHE A 374 30.74 -11.85 -11.15
N LEU A 375 32.05 -11.67 -10.91
CA LEU A 375 32.85 -10.58 -11.50
C LEU A 375 33.37 -10.84 -12.93
N THR A 376 32.93 -11.87 -13.64
CA THR A 376 33.22 -11.94 -15.09
C THR A 376 32.14 -11.18 -15.86
N ALA A 377 32.35 -9.85 -15.91
CA ALA A 377 31.83 -8.86 -16.87
C ALA A 377 30.52 -9.22 -17.59
N PRO A 378 29.37 -8.60 -17.25
CA PRO A 378 28.31 -8.47 -18.24
C PRO A 378 28.85 -7.65 -19.43
N ALA A 379 28.50 -8.04 -20.65
CA ALA A 379 28.61 -7.15 -21.81
C ALA A 379 27.62 -5.97 -21.73
N ASP A 380 26.83 -5.90 -20.65
CA ASP A 380 25.73 -4.96 -20.43
C ASP A 380 26.04 -4.10 -19.20
N THR A 381 26.23 -2.80 -19.40
CA THR A 381 26.62 -1.81 -18.37
C THR A 381 25.48 -1.45 -17.40
N SER A 382 24.28 -2.01 -17.56
CA SER A 382 23.10 -1.66 -16.75
C SER A 382 22.90 -2.53 -15.51
N VAL A 383 23.61 -3.65 -15.35
CA VAL A 383 23.50 -4.51 -14.16
C VAL A 383 24.62 -4.15 -13.19
N ASN A 384 24.27 -3.42 -12.13
CA ASN A 384 25.24 -3.02 -11.13
C ASN A 384 25.59 -4.21 -10.22
N SER A 385 26.79 -4.77 -10.42
CA SER A 385 27.29 -5.91 -9.64
C SER A 385 27.26 -5.69 -8.10
N THR A 386 27.23 -4.43 -7.65
CA THR A 386 27.11 -4.09 -6.22
C THR A 386 25.74 -4.43 -5.65
N ASP A 387 24.66 -4.35 -6.43
CA ASP A 387 23.29 -4.51 -5.93
C ASP A 387 22.96 -5.98 -5.66
N VAL A 388 23.38 -6.86 -6.57
CA VAL A 388 23.34 -8.31 -6.37
C VAL A 388 24.18 -8.70 -5.15
N THR A 389 25.37 -8.13 -5.00
CA THR A 389 26.24 -8.37 -3.84
C THR A 389 25.58 -7.91 -2.52
N LYS A 390 24.86 -6.79 -2.57
CA LYS A 390 24.12 -6.24 -1.43
C LYS A 390 22.95 -7.13 -1.02
N GLU A 391 22.20 -7.65 -1.98
CA GLU A 391 21.11 -8.61 -1.75
C GLU A 391 21.61 -9.90 -1.12
N ILE A 392 22.71 -10.43 -1.62
CA ILE A 392 23.37 -11.59 -1.05
C ILE A 392 23.80 -11.33 0.39
N SER A 393 24.42 -10.17 0.65
CA SER A 393 24.86 -9.79 1.99
C SER A 393 23.68 -9.73 2.97
N TRP A 394 22.56 -9.14 2.53
CA TRP A 394 21.33 -9.08 3.32
C TRP A 394 20.76 -10.49 3.56
N LEU A 395 20.58 -11.31 2.51
CA LEU A 395 20.05 -12.67 2.64
C LEU A 395 20.89 -13.52 3.59
N ASN A 396 22.21 -13.39 3.57
CA ASN A 396 23.10 -14.10 4.49
C ASN A 396 22.89 -13.65 5.94
N GLN A 397 22.81 -12.33 6.17
CA GLN A 397 22.55 -11.77 7.51
C GLN A 397 21.16 -12.19 8.02
N ALA A 398 20.13 -12.11 7.18
CA ALA A 398 18.76 -12.46 7.52
C ALA A 398 18.61 -13.97 7.79
N THR A 399 19.18 -14.82 6.93
CA THR A 399 19.20 -16.29 7.12
C THR A 399 19.96 -16.67 8.39
N ALA A 400 21.12 -16.07 8.64
CA ALA A 400 21.90 -16.33 9.85
C ALA A 400 21.17 -15.85 11.11
N LEU A 401 20.42 -14.76 11.04
CA LEU A 401 19.57 -14.29 12.13
C LEU A 401 18.39 -15.24 12.36
N ALA A 402 17.65 -15.60 11.32
CA ALA A 402 16.51 -16.50 11.39
C ALA A 402 16.90 -17.90 11.88
N SER A 403 18.08 -18.40 11.49
CA SER A 403 18.62 -19.70 11.97
C SER A 403 18.91 -19.74 13.47
N LYS A 404 18.85 -18.61 14.18
CA LYS A 404 18.93 -18.57 15.66
C LYS A 404 17.60 -18.92 16.33
N TYR A 405 16.48 -18.76 15.61
CA TYR A 405 15.13 -18.96 16.12
C TYR A 405 14.50 -20.24 15.55
N TYR A 406 14.89 -20.62 14.33
CA TYR A 406 14.34 -21.77 13.62
C TYR A 406 15.45 -22.72 13.19
N THR A 407 15.23 -24.03 13.35
CA THR A 407 16.20 -25.08 12.98
C THR A 407 15.91 -25.66 11.60
N GLU A 408 14.63 -25.75 11.22
CA GLU A 408 14.21 -26.26 9.93
C GLU A 408 14.49 -25.24 8.82
N SER A 409 15.16 -25.69 7.75
CA SER A 409 15.57 -24.79 6.66
C SER A 409 14.37 -24.16 5.95
N ARG A 410 13.23 -24.86 5.91
CA ARG A 410 11.97 -24.34 5.37
C ARG A 410 11.47 -23.14 6.17
N ASP A 411 11.39 -23.27 7.50
CA ASP A 411 10.89 -22.21 8.38
C ASP A 411 11.83 -21.00 8.37
N VAL A 412 13.14 -21.23 8.35
CA VAL A 412 14.14 -20.17 8.17
C VAL A 412 13.87 -19.38 6.89
N ASN A 413 13.71 -20.06 5.75
CA ASN A 413 13.47 -19.40 4.46
C ASN A 413 12.12 -18.68 4.42
N HIS A 414 11.08 -19.28 4.99
CA HIS A 414 9.75 -18.68 5.08
C HIS A 414 9.78 -17.39 5.91
N GLN A 415 10.49 -17.37 7.04
CA GLN A 415 10.65 -16.18 7.87
C GLN A 415 11.43 -15.07 7.16
N VAL A 416 12.52 -15.40 6.44
CA VAL A 416 13.24 -14.40 5.64
C VAL A 416 12.38 -13.88 4.48
N GLN A 417 11.50 -14.71 3.93
CA GLN A 417 10.55 -14.30 2.91
C GLN A 417 9.51 -13.32 3.46
N LEU A 418 8.97 -13.56 4.66
CA LEU A 418 8.08 -12.61 5.33
C LEU A 418 8.75 -11.24 5.50
N MET A 419 10.03 -11.19 5.92
CA MET A 419 10.80 -9.94 6.03
C MET A 419 10.87 -9.20 4.70
N LEU A 420 11.13 -9.92 3.61
CA LEU A 420 11.21 -9.37 2.26
C LEU A 420 9.86 -8.80 1.82
N CYS A 421 8.78 -9.57 1.98
CA CYS A 421 7.44 -9.16 1.57
C CYS A 421 6.99 -7.93 2.37
N VAL A 422 7.26 -7.87 3.68
CA VAL A 422 6.97 -6.67 4.51
C VAL A 422 7.75 -5.47 4.01
N TYR A 423 9.04 -5.62 3.69
CA TYR A 423 9.81 -4.50 3.14
C TYR A 423 9.25 -4.01 1.79
N TYR A 424 8.89 -4.92 0.89
CA TYR A 424 8.22 -4.53 -0.36
C TYR A 424 6.91 -3.78 -0.09
N ASN A 425 6.12 -4.27 0.88
CA ASN A 425 4.83 -3.68 1.23
C ASN A 425 4.96 -2.28 1.85
N GLU A 426 5.88 -2.12 2.79
CA GLU A 426 6.02 -0.89 3.58
C GLU A 426 6.92 0.15 2.90
N CYS A 427 7.90 -0.28 2.10
CA CYS A 427 9.01 0.56 1.64
C CYS A 427 9.19 0.66 0.12
N LEU A 428 8.54 -0.18 -0.69
CA LEU A 428 8.75 -0.20 -2.16
C LEU A 428 7.47 -0.10 -2.98
N GLY A 429 6.41 0.51 -2.45
CA GLY A 429 5.20 0.81 -3.21
C GLY A 429 4.01 -0.14 -2.94
N GLY A 430 4.24 -1.25 -2.25
CA GLY A 430 3.19 -2.18 -1.82
C GLY A 430 3.36 -3.59 -2.38
N VAL A 431 2.61 -4.53 -1.79
CA VAL A 431 2.40 -5.85 -2.40
C VAL A 431 0.93 -5.97 -2.77
N PHE A 432 0.66 -6.31 -4.03
CA PHE A 432 -0.69 -6.31 -4.58
C PHE A 432 -1.14 -7.72 -4.97
N ASP A 433 -2.46 -7.92 -4.93
CA ASP A 433 -3.10 -9.09 -5.52
C ASP A 433 -3.18 -8.91 -7.05
N TYR A 434 -3.50 -9.98 -7.77
CA TYR A 434 -3.83 -9.88 -9.19
C TYR A 434 -5.06 -8.97 -9.40
N SER A 435 -5.05 -8.19 -10.47
CA SER A 435 -6.22 -7.39 -10.86
C SER A 435 -7.43 -8.28 -11.14
N ASP A 436 -8.63 -7.75 -10.95
CA ASP A 436 -9.87 -8.50 -11.24
C ASP A 436 -9.94 -8.93 -12.71
N GLU A 437 -9.44 -8.08 -13.62
CA GLU A 437 -9.31 -8.41 -15.04
C GLU A 437 -8.37 -9.60 -15.26
N PHE A 438 -7.19 -9.61 -14.63
CA PHE A 438 -6.26 -10.73 -14.73
C PHE A 438 -6.87 -12.01 -14.14
N LYS A 439 -7.51 -11.93 -12.97
CA LYS A 439 -8.19 -13.08 -12.35
C LYS A 439 -9.28 -13.64 -13.26
N ALA A 440 -10.06 -12.78 -13.92
CA ALA A 440 -11.07 -13.20 -14.88
C ALA A 440 -10.45 -13.88 -16.11
N ASN A 441 -9.37 -13.32 -16.66
CA ASN A 441 -8.69 -13.84 -17.85
C ASN A 441 -7.98 -15.18 -17.58
N PHE A 442 -7.14 -15.22 -16.54
CA PHE A 442 -6.30 -16.39 -16.20
C PHE A 442 -7.01 -17.39 -15.29
N ARG A 443 -8.23 -17.10 -14.83
CA ARG A 443 -8.97 -17.91 -13.84
C ARG A 443 -8.13 -18.17 -12.59
N ALA A 444 -7.36 -17.15 -12.18
CA ALA A 444 -6.52 -17.22 -10.99
C ALA A 444 -7.41 -17.24 -9.74
N THR A 445 -7.32 -18.32 -8.97
CA THR A 445 -8.13 -18.55 -7.76
C THR A 445 -7.35 -18.31 -6.46
N THR A 446 -6.02 -18.16 -6.57
CA THR A 446 -5.11 -17.95 -5.45
C THR A 446 -4.42 -16.61 -5.58
N GLN A 447 -4.03 -16.04 -4.44
CA GLN A 447 -3.23 -14.82 -4.38
C GLN A 447 -1.74 -15.11 -4.65
N PRO A 448 -0.97 -14.11 -5.10
CA PRO A 448 0.49 -14.19 -5.13
C PRO A 448 1.08 -14.50 -3.74
N PRO A 449 2.19 -15.26 -3.63
CA PRO A 449 2.81 -15.63 -2.37
C PRO A 449 2.98 -14.47 -1.39
N CYS A 450 3.65 -13.38 -1.78
CA CYS A 450 3.88 -12.25 -0.86
C CYS A 450 2.58 -11.56 -0.45
N LYS A 451 1.56 -11.50 -1.33
CA LYS A 451 0.28 -10.88 -0.97
C LYS A 451 -0.43 -11.68 0.12
N ARG A 452 -0.48 -13.00 -0.04
CA ARG A 452 -1.01 -13.92 0.97
C ARG A 452 -0.28 -13.75 2.31
N MET A 453 1.06 -13.73 2.29
CA MET A 453 1.87 -13.52 3.49
C MET A 453 1.57 -12.20 4.20
N ILE A 454 1.39 -11.10 3.47
CA ILE A 454 1.01 -9.81 4.07
C ILE A 454 -0.40 -9.86 4.67
N ASP A 455 -1.35 -10.53 4.02
CA ASP A 455 -2.71 -10.69 4.57
C ASP A 455 -2.71 -11.55 5.84
N GLU A 456 -1.91 -12.63 5.88
CA GLU A 456 -1.72 -13.48 7.05
C GLU A 456 -1.07 -12.70 8.21
N LEU A 457 -0.09 -11.85 7.93
CA LEU A 457 0.51 -10.97 8.94
C LEU A 457 -0.50 -9.92 9.45
N ALA A 458 -1.31 -9.33 8.56
CA ALA A 458 -2.28 -8.30 8.91
C ALA A 458 -3.49 -8.85 9.71
N SER A 459 -3.87 -10.10 9.47
CA SER A 459 -4.92 -10.81 10.21
C SER A 459 -4.42 -11.44 11.52
N GLY A 460 -3.11 -11.57 11.69
CA GLY A 460 -2.48 -12.23 12.84
C GLY A 460 -2.32 -13.74 12.70
N ASP A 461 -2.65 -14.30 11.54
CA ASP A 461 -2.49 -15.73 11.21
C ASP A 461 -1.02 -16.12 11.00
N ALA A 462 -0.15 -15.16 10.69
CA ALA A 462 1.30 -15.31 10.64
C ALA A 462 2.02 -14.27 11.50
N THR A 463 3.24 -14.57 11.91
CA THR A 463 4.14 -13.62 12.60
C THR A 463 5.58 -13.77 12.11
N ILE A 464 6.33 -12.66 12.12
CA ILE A 464 7.78 -12.70 11.95
C ILE A 464 8.42 -12.93 13.32
N GLY A 465 8.72 -14.20 13.63
CA GLY A 465 9.28 -14.61 14.92
C GLY A 465 10.80 -14.39 15.06
N VAL A 466 11.43 -13.64 14.16
CA VAL A 466 12.87 -13.40 14.14
C VAL A 466 13.19 -12.01 14.69
N ILE A 467 13.47 -11.91 15.99
CA ILE A 467 13.71 -10.60 16.63
C ILE A 467 14.97 -9.93 16.03
N GLY A 468 14.85 -8.64 15.67
CA GLY A 468 15.92 -7.81 15.11
C GLY A 468 16.03 -7.87 13.58
N TRP A 469 15.07 -8.50 12.90
CA TRP A 469 15.06 -8.62 11.46
C TRP A 469 14.95 -7.26 10.76
N GLU A 470 14.20 -6.30 11.33
CA GLU A 470 14.01 -4.96 10.80
C GLU A 470 15.35 -4.23 10.72
N GLN A 471 16.21 -4.40 11.73
CA GLN A 471 17.55 -3.80 11.74
C GLN A 471 18.43 -4.39 10.64
N VAL A 472 18.37 -5.70 10.42
CA VAL A 472 19.10 -6.36 9.33
C VAL A 472 18.58 -5.88 7.98
N MET A 473 17.27 -5.74 7.81
CA MET A 473 16.67 -5.20 6.60
C MET A 473 17.11 -3.75 6.36
N LEU A 474 16.83 -2.85 7.30
CA LEU A 474 17.05 -1.41 7.18
C LEU A 474 18.53 -1.01 7.12
N LYS A 475 19.44 -1.82 7.68
CA LYS A 475 20.89 -1.64 7.52
C LYS A 475 21.33 -1.80 6.08
N ASN A 476 20.73 -2.75 5.36
CA ASN A 476 21.06 -3.01 3.96
C ASN A 476 20.20 -2.12 3.06
N TYR A 477 18.90 -2.07 3.29
CA TYR A 477 17.91 -1.38 2.46
C TYR A 477 17.15 -0.33 3.26
N PRO A 478 17.54 0.94 3.17
CA PRO A 478 16.85 2.00 3.89
C PRO A 478 15.46 2.22 3.29
N CYS A 479 14.44 2.31 4.15
CA CYS A 479 13.06 2.61 3.79
C CYS A 479 12.92 4.11 3.46
N ASN A 480 13.56 4.54 2.37
CA ASN A 480 13.61 5.94 1.94
C ASN A 480 12.46 6.31 1.00
N THR A 481 11.70 5.33 0.52
CA THR A 481 10.45 5.56 -0.19
C THR A 481 9.31 5.53 0.84
N PRO A 482 8.62 6.64 1.07
CA PRO A 482 7.47 6.65 1.95
C PRO A 482 6.40 5.76 1.36
N SER A 483 5.78 4.91 2.19
CA SER A 483 4.48 4.32 1.91
C SER A 483 3.59 5.37 1.23
N SER A 484 2.98 5.00 0.10
CA SER A 484 1.94 5.81 -0.55
C SER A 484 0.72 6.05 0.35
N LYS A 485 0.65 5.36 1.50
CA LYS A 485 -0.38 5.54 2.52
C LYS A 485 0.05 6.59 3.54
N ARG A 486 -0.78 7.61 3.66
CA ARG A 486 -0.64 8.65 4.69
C ARG A 486 -0.95 8.03 6.05
N VAL A 487 -0.04 8.21 7.01
CA VAL A 487 -0.24 7.82 8.40
C VAL A 487 -0.17 9.07 9.27
N ARG A 488 -1.23 9.36 10.00
CA ARG A 488 -1.26 10.44 11.00
C ARG A 488 -0.87 9.86 12.36
N ARG A 489 0.12 10.49 12.99
CA ARG A 489 0.68 10.07 14.29
C ARG A 489 0.43 11.14 15.35
N ALA A 490 0.55 10.77 16.62
CA ALA A 490 0.52 11.75 17.71
C ALA A 490 1.75 12.66 17.58
N TRP A 491 1.60 13.96 17.83
CA TRP A 491 2.75 14.88 17.77
C TRP A 491 3.94 14.47 18.66
N SER A 492 3.66 13.82 19.79
CA SER A 492 4.67 13.27 20.70
C SER A 492 5.54 12.17 20.07
N GLN A 493 5.06 11.51 19.02
CA GLN A 493 5.76 10.44 18.31
C GLN A 493 6.61 10.94 17.14
N TYR A 494 6.48 12.22 16.76
CA TYR A 494 7.27 12.78 15.67
C TYR A 494 8.73 12.91 16.11
N SER A 495 9.65 12.49 15.23
CA SER A 495 11.06 12.79 15.43
C SER A 495 11.28 14.30 15.34
N LYS A 496 12.41 14.80 15.86
CA LYS A 496 12.75 16.22 15.72
C LYS A 496 12.73 16.67 14.24
N ALA A 497 13.23 15.83 13.32
CA ALA A 497 13.25 16.14 11.90
C ALA A 497 11.83 16.24 11.30
N ASP A 498 10.92 15.35 11.70
CA ASP A 498 9.53 15.39 11.25
C ASP A 498 8.82 16.64 11.80
N LYS A 499 9.08 16.99 13.07
CA LYS A 499 8.55 18.21 13.70
C LYS A 499 9.01 19.45 12.96
N ASP A 500 10.32 19.57 12.71
CA ASP A 500 10.92 20.69 11.97
C ASP A 500 10.31 20.77 10.56
N THR A 501 10.13 19.62 9.88
CA THR A 501 9.52 19.55 8.55
C THR A 501 8.08 20.05 8.54
N TYR A 502 7.25 19.62 9.49
CA TYR A 502 5.87 20.09 9.62
C TYR A 502 5.79 21.58 9.94
N ILE A 503 6.59 22.05 10.91
CA ILE A 503 6.69 23.46 11.30
C ILE A 503 7.05 24.34 10.09
N ASN A 504 8.07 23.94 9.34
CA ASN A 504 8.52 24.67 8.16
C ASN A 504 7.48 24.66 7.03
N ALA A 505 6.75 23.56 6.83
CA ALA A 505 5.67 23.48 5.86
C ALA A 505 4.54 24.48 6.18
N VAL A 506 4.11 24.55 7.43
CA VAL A 506 3.06 25.50 7.88
C VAL A 506 3.55 26.95 7.76
N ALA A 507 4.79 27.23 8.17
CA ALA A 507 5.39 28.56 8.05
C ALA A 507 5.46 29.02 6.58
N LEU A 508 5.79 28.11 5.66
CA LEU A 508 5.83 28.36 4.23
C LEU A 508 4.43 28.53 3.62
N ALA A 509 3.44 27.78 4.10
CA ALA A 509 2.05 27.94 3.69
C ALA A 509 1.50 29.34 4.03
N MET A 510 1.83 29.85 5.22
CA MET A 510 1.51 31.22 5.63
C MET A 510 2.23 32.24 4.75
N GLN A 511 3.53 32.04 4.52
CA GLN A 511 4.34 32.92 3.66
C GLN A 511 3.77 33.02 2.24
N LYS A 512 3.35 31.89 1.65
CA LYS A 512 2.77 31.81 0.30
C LYS A 512 1.32 32.30 0.22
N GLY A 513 0.70 32.63 1.33
CA GLY A 513 -0.66 33.14 1.36
C GLY A 513 -1.73 32.05 1.15
N TYR A 514 -1.42 30.79 1.44
CA TYR A 514 -2.41 29.71 1.39
C TYR A 514 -3.14 29.56 2.71
N HIS A 515 -2.47 29.76 3.84
CA HIS A 515 -3.03 29.49 5.16
C HIS A 515 -4.29 30.32 5.48
N GLN A 516 -4.26 31.63 5.23
CA GLN A 516 -5.41 32.51 5.49
C GLN A 516 -6.63 32.20 4.60
N ARG A 517 -6.45 31.50 3.47
CA ARG A 517 -7.56 31.04 2.63
C ARG A 517 -8.40 29.97 3.32
N PHE A 518 -7.79 29.14 4.17
CA PHE A 518 -8.51 28.17 4.99
C PHE A 518 -9.33 28.85 6.10
N VAL A 519 -8.84 29.99 6.61
CA VAL A 519 -9.61 30.85 7.53
C VAL A 519 -10.83 31.45 6.84
N GLU A 520 -10.64 32.04 5.66
CA GLU A 520 -11.72 32.58 4.83
C GLU A 520 -12.78 31.51 4.51
N MET A 521 -12.35 30.27 4.23
CA MET A 521 -13.26 29.17 3.93
C MET A 521 -14.12 28.77 5.12
N HIS A 522 -13.52 28.64 6.29
CA HIS A 522 -14.24 28.24 7.50
C HIS A 522 -15.20 29.32 7.99
N MET A 523 -14.91 30.59 7.70
CA MET A 523 -15.75 31.73 8.06
C MET A 523 -16.83 32.10 7.03
N ASP A 524 -16.75 31.56 5.81
CA ASP A 524 -17.79 31.79 4.79
C ASP A 524 -19.15 31.30 5.32
N PRO A 525 -20.21 32.14 5.42
CA PRO A 525 -21.39 31.77 6.22
C PRO A 525 -22.10 30.47 5.82
N PRO A 526 -22.27 30.15 4.52
CA PRO A 526 -22.77 28.85 4.09
C PRO A 526 -21.84 27.68 4.42
N SER A 527 -20.53 27.88 4.33
CA SER A 527 -19.53 26.87 4.68
C SER A 527 -19.48 26.64 6.20
N GLU A 528 -19.43 27.70 7.00
CA GLU A 528 -19.49 27.68 8.47
C GLU A 528 -20.72 26.89 8.97
N ARG A 529 -21.89 27.18 8.38
CA ARG A 529 -23.16 26.56 8.77
C ARG A 529 -23.17 25.04 8.59
N GLU A 530 -22.53 24.55 7.53
CA GLU A 530 -22.40 23.12 7.29
C GLU A 530 -21.26 22.49 8.09
N ALA A 531 -20.15 23.21 8.28
CA ALA A 531 -19.00 22.78 9.09
C ALA A 531 -19.40 22.44 10.53
N HIS A 532 -20.31 23.19 11.13
CA HIS A 532 -20.78 23.00 12.51
C HIS A 532 -22.19 22.42 12.60
N GLY A 533 -22.67 21.79 11.52
CA GLY A 533 -23.94 21.10 11.46
C GLY A 533 -23.83 19.60 11.77
N CYS A 534 -24.85 18.85 11.38
CA CYS A 534 -24.91 17.40 11.62
C CYS A 534 -23.86 16.57 10.86
N LEU A 535 -23.22 17.15 9.83
CA LEU A 535 -22.18 16.53 9.00
C LEU A 535 -20.76 17.02 9.38
N PHE A 536 -20.62 17.53 10.61
CA PHE A 536 -19.42 18.12 11.19
C PHE A 536 -18.12 17.37 10.88
N PHE A 537 -18.07 16.06 11.14
CA PHE A 537 -16.85 15.27 10.91
C PHE A 537 -16.42 15.24 9.45
N TYR A 538 -17.37 15.05 8.55
CA TYR A 538 -17.09 14.91 7.12
C TYR A 538 -16.63 16.23 6.50
N TRP A 539 -17.26 17.35 6.91
CA TRP A 539 -16.82 18.67 6.47
C TRP A 539 -15.38 18.94 6.91
N HIS A 540 -15.07 18.74 8.21
CA HIS A 540 -13.74 18.96 8.74
C HIS A 540 -12.70 17.98 8.19
N ARG A 541 -13.07 16.73 7.91
CA ARG A 541 -12.20 15.76 7.25
C ARG A 541 -11.78 16.19 5.85
N ALA A 542 -12.73 16.67 5.04
CA ALA A 542 -12.45 17.24 3.73
C ALA A 542 -11.54 18.49 3.84
N PHE A 543 -11.79 19.34 4.85
CA PHE A 543 -10.98 20.52 5.13
C PHE A 543 -9.52 20.17 5.49
N LEU A 544 -9.32 19.19 6.39
CA LEU A 544 -8.01 18.69 6.79
C LEU A 544 -7.23 18.09 5.61
N LEU A 545 -7.89 17.29 4.76
CA LEU A 545 -7.25 16.71 3.59
C LEU A 545 -6.82 17.76 2.57
N GLY A 546 -7.66 18.79 2.34
CA GLY A 546 -7.27 19.92 1.50
C GLY A 546 -6.06 20.67 2.05
N TYR A 547 -6.01 20.88 3.37
CA TYR A 547 -4.85 21.52 4.02
C TYR A 547 -3.58 20.65 3.94
N GLU A 548 -3.71 19.35 4.18
CA GLU A 548 -2.61 18.40 4.08
C GLU A 548 -2.08 18.30 2.65
N ASN A 549 -2.98 18.26 1.64
CA ASN A 549 -2.62 18.30 0.23
C ASN A 549 -1.86 19.58 -0.13
N MET A 550 -2.30 20.72 0.41
CA MET A 550 -1.60 21.99 0.25
C MET A 550 -0.19 21.89 0.83
N LEU A 551 -0.01 21.44 2.07
CA LEU A 551 1.32 21.28 2.68
C LEU A 551 2.23 20.36 1.85
N ARG A 552 1.69 19.22 1.40
CA ARG A 552 2.43 18.23 0.60
C ARG A 552 2.85 18.75 -0.77
N SER A 553 2.14 19.76 -1.30
CA SER A 553 2.44 20.39 -2.59
C SER A 553 3.56 21.43 -2.53
N LEU A 554 3.99 21.85 -1.32
CA LEU A 554 4.93 22.98 -1.16
C LEU A 554 6.37 22.66 -1.58
N GLY A 555 6.69 21.39 -1.82
CA GLY A 555 8.01 20.92 -2.23
C GLY A 555 8.21 19.43 -1.93
N ASN A 556 9.20 18.81 -2.58
CA ASN A 556 9.47 17.38 -2.46
C ASN A 556 9.75 16.96 -1.00
N GLN A 557 10.40 17.81 -0.20
CA GLN A 557 10.64 17.52 1.21
C GLN A 557 9.36 17.44 2.06
N TYR A 558 8.25 18.01 1.58
CA TYR A 558 6.96 17.99 2.27
C TYR A 558 6.01 16.93 1.71
N ALA A 559 6.39 16.23 0.64
CA ALA A 559 5.53 15.29 -0.06
C ALA A 559 4.96 14.18 0.83
N CYS A 560 5.55 13.95 2.01
CA CYS A 560 5.18 12.92 2.96
C CYS A 560 4.50 13.47 4.21
N VAL A 561 4.39 14.80 4.33
CA VAL A 561 3.79 15.44 5.49
C VAL A 561 2.36 14.96 5.67
N THR A 562 2.02 14.63 6.90
CA THR A 562 0.68 14.36 7.39
C THR A 562 0.40 15.25 8.60
N ILE A 563 -0.88 15.59 8.81
CA ILE A 563 -1.28 16.42 9.94
C ILE A 563 -1.17 15.57 11.24
N PRO A 564 -0.35 15.99 12.23
CA PRO A 564 -0.25 15.29 13.50
C PRO A 564 -1.51 15.51 14.33
N TYR A 565 -1.97 14.50 15.06
CA TYR A 565 -3.06 14.66 16.02
C TYR A 565 -2.54 15.02 17.41
N TRP A 566 -3.36 15.76 18.16
CA TRP A 566 -3.10 16.08 19.56
C TRP A 566 -3.63 14.96 20.46
N ASP A 567 -2.73 14.20 21.08
CA ASP A 567 -3.10 13.13 22.01
C ASP A 567 -3.72 13.69 23.31
N TYR A 568 -5.05 13.70 23.32
CA TYR A 568 -5.87 14.18 24.43
C TYR A 568 -5.83 13.27 25.64
N ALA A 569 -5.70 11.96 25.42
CA ALA A 569 -5.66 11.01 26.52
C ALA A 569 -4.40 11.24 27.37
N THR A 570 -3.24 11.38 26.73
CA THR A 570 -2.00 11.72 27.44
C THR A 570 -2.09 13.10 28.11
N LEU A 571 -2.72 14.09 27.46
CA LEU A 571 -2.92 15.42 28.04
C LEU A 571 -3.75 15.36 29.33
N GLY A 572 -4.87 14.64 29.31
CA GLY A 572 -5.76 14.46 30.46
C GLY A 572 -5.07 13.69 31.60
N ALA A 573 -4.44 12.55 31.28
CA ALA A 573 -3.75 11.70 32.25
C ALA A 573 -2.66 12.46 33.03
N LYS A 574 -1.88 13.30 32.34
CA LYS A 574 -0.84 14.12 32.97
C LYS A 574 -1.39 15.12 33.97
N PHE A 575 -2.49 15.77 33.61
CA PHE A 575 -3.10 16.81 34.42
C PHE A 575 -3.76 16.23 35.66
N ILE A 576 -4.55 15.15 35.52
CA ILE A 576 -5.22 14.51 36.65
C ILE A 576 -4.21 13.87 37.63
N ALA A 577 -3.08 13.38 37.12
CA ALA A 577 -1.98 12.88 37.94
C ALA A 577 -1.16 14.00 38.63
N GLY A 578 -1.41 15.28 38.32
CA GLY A 578 -0.67 16.42 38.88
C GLY A 578 0.77 16.54 38.38
N SER A 579 1.11 15.92 37.24
CA SER A 579 2.45 16.03 36.64
C SER A 579 2.70 17.37 35.94
N CYS A 580 1.63 18.12 35.70
CA CYS A 580 1.58 19.43 35.08
C CYS A 580 0.27 20.12 35.51
N ASN A 581 0.19 21.45 35.36
CA ASN A 581 -0.87 22.23 36.04
C ASN A 581 -1.74 23.06 35.09
N ASN A 582 -1.48 23.06 33.78
CA ASN A 582 -2.21 23.88 32.80
C ASN A 582 -2.00 23.36 31.37
N MET A 583 -2.83 23.83 30.44
CA MET A 583 -2.79 23.47 29.03
C MET A 583 -1.39 23.57 28.42
N LEU A 584 -0.65 24.65 28.71
CA LEU A 584 0.70 24.84 28.16
C LEU A 584 1.71 23.84 28.71
N SER A 585 1.77 23.64 30.03
CA SER A 585 2.73 22.73 30.67
C SER A 585 2.42 21.25 30.40
N CYS A 586 1.15 20.91 30.21
CA CYS A 586 0.72 19.54 29.92
C CYS A 586 0.88 19.14 28.44
N SER A 587 1.01 20.11 27.52
CA SER A 587 1.03 19.86 26.07
C SER A 587 2.37 20.22 25.42
N THR A 588 3.14 19.22 25.03
CA THR A 588 4.33 19.41 24.19
C THR A 588 3.98 19.97 22.83
N LEU A 589 2.77 19.70 22.32
CA LEU A 589 2.29 20.27 21.06
C LEU A 589 2.16 21.79 21.16
N LEU A 590 1.49 22.29 22.21
CA LEU A 590 1.34 23.74 22.40
C LEU A 590 2.69 24.43 22.56
N GLN A 591 3.62 23.80 23.28
CA GLN A 591 4.98 24.31 23.47
C GLN A 591 5.72 24.40 22.13
N ASP A 592 5.74 23.31 21.35
CA ASP A 592 6.44 23.25 20.07
C ASP A 592 5.80 24.17 19.00
N PHE A 593 4.50 24.45 19.11
CA PHE A 593 3.78 25.36 18.21
C PHE A 593 3.95 26.84 18.62
N GLY A 594 4.91 27.14 19.51
CA GLY A 594 5.31 28.49 19.92
C GLY A 594 4.78 28.92 21.29
N GLY A 595 3.89 28.16 21.92
CA GLY A 595 3.33 28.47 23.23
C GLY A 595 2.58 29.81 23.27
N SER A 596 2.77 30.55 24.38
CA SER A 596 2.00 31.77 24.72
C SER A 596 2.86 32.99 25.10
N LEU A 597 4.17 33.04 24.80
CA LEU A 597 5.11 34.05 25.37
C LEU A 597 5.53 35.21 24.43
N PRO A 598 5.94 36.39 24.97
CA PRO A 598 6.23 36.65 26.39
C PRO A 598 5.19 37.47 27.18
N ARG A 599 5.00 36.99 28.42
CA ARG A 599 4.17 37.49 29.54
C ARG A 599 4.31 38.99 29.80
N GLY A 600 3.18 39.64 30.09
CA GLY A 600 3.13 40.97 30.72
C GLY A 600 2.57 42.11 29.87
N ARG A 601 1.97 41.85 28.70
CA ARG A 601 1.23 42.88 27.95
C ARG A 601 -0.23 42.92 28.40
N SER A 602 -0.82 44.12 28.38
CA SER A 602 -2.26 44.31 28.54
C SER A 602 -3.02 43.60 27.41
N THR A 603 -4.14 42.97 27.74
CA THR A 603 -5.06 42.36 26.76
C THR A 603 -5.34 43.32 25.61
N GLN A 604 -5.26 42.81 24.37
CA GLN A 604 -5.39 43.58 23.14
C GLN A 604 -6.59 43.09 22.34
N SER A 605 -7.33 44.03 21.75
CA SER A 605 -8.32 43.71 20.72
C SER A 605 -7.61 43.47 19.38
N ARG A 606 -7.88 42.34 18.74
CA ARG A 606 -7.37 41.97 17.40
C ARG A 606 -8.53 41.53 16.51
N SER A 607 -8.29 41.52 15.20
CA SER A 607 -9.28 41.04 14.23
C SER A 607 -8.62 40.16 13.16
N VAL A 608 -9.24 39.02 12.85
CA VAL A 608 -8.83 38.11 11.78
C VAL A 608 -10.03 37.88 10.88
N ASN A 609 -9.86 38.17 9.58
CA ASN A 609 -10.92 38.11 8.57
C ASN A 609 -12.24 38.77 9.04
N GLY A 610 -12.14 39.90 9.75
CA GLY A 610 -13.26 40.68 10.26
C GLY A 610 -13.84 40.22 11.61
N ALA A 611 -13.47 39.05 12.14
CA ALA A 611 -13.88 38.62 13.48
C ALA A 611 -12.96 39.26 14.54
N SER A 612 -13.54 40.03 15.46
CA SER A 612 -12.83 40.68 16.56
C SER A 612 -12.83 39.81 17.81
N PHE A 613 -11.71 39.78 18.54
CA PHE A 613 -11.54 39.01 19.77
C PHE A 613 -10.45 39.62 20.66
N GLN A 614 -10.41 39.21 21.93
CA GLN A 614 -9.36 39.60 22.86
C GLN A 614 -8.18 38.62 22.82
N THR A 615 -6.96 39.15 22.99
CA THR A 615 -5.75 38.34 23.08
C THR A 615 -4.79 38.90 24.11
N ASP A 616 -4.16 38.03 24.89
CA ASP A 616 -3.10 38.45 25.82
C ASP A 616 -1.80 38.78 25.09
N ASN A 617 -1.48 38.00 24.05
CA ASN A 617 -0.18 38.04 23.39
C ASN A 617 -0.29 37.97 21.86
N CYS A 618 0.83 38.24 21.19
CA CYS A 618 1.02 37.93 19.78
C CYS A 618 2.35 37.18 19.62
N VAL A 619 2.26 35.87 19.43
CA VAL A 619 3.36 34.91 19.56
C VAL A 619 4.14 34.79 18.26
N VAL A 620 5.44 35.05 18.33
CA VAL A 620 6.38 34.85 17.22
C VAL A 620 7.15 33.56 17.46
N SER A 621 7.09 32.66 16.49
CA SER A 621 7.81 31.39 16.47
C SER A 621 8.17 31.04 15.03
N PRO A 622 9.06 30.05 14.78
CA PRO A 622 9.33 29.58 13.43
C PRO A 622 8.07 29.22 12.64
N MET A 623 7.04 28.68 13.31
CA MET A 623 5.76 28.33 12.68
C MET A 623 4.89 29.56 12.39
N THR A 624 4.83 30.53 13.30
CA THR A 624 3.81 31.60 13.32
C THR A 624 4.29 32.96 12.82
N GLN A 625 5.59 33.12 12.58
CA GLN A 625 6.20 34.40 12.19
C GLN A 625 5.69 34.98 10.86
N ASN A 626 5.07 34.15 10.00
CA ASN A 626 4.55 34.56 8.69
C ASN A 626 3.03 34.75 8.68
N PHE A 627 2.37 34.70 9.85
CA PHE A 627 0.91 34.77 9.92
C PHE A 627 0.35 36.11 9.39
N CYS A 628 -0.69 36.01 8.56
CA CYS A 628 -1.44 37.13 8.01
C CYS A 628 -2.92 36.98 8.35
N GLN A 629 -3.52 38.06 8.86
CA GLN A 629 -4.89 38.09 9.37
C GLN A 629 -5.99 38.00 8.30
N ASP A 630 -5.68 38.29 7.03
CA ASP A 630 -6.57 38.13 5.88
C ASP A 630 -5.78 38.22 4.55
N THR A 631 -6.41 37.87 3.43
CA THR A 631 -5.76 37.94 2.10
C THR A 631 -5.36 39.34 1.70
N LYS A 632 -6.12 40.37 2.09
CA LYS A 632 -5.79 41.76 1.72
C LYS A 632 -4.49 42.19 2.39
N SER A 633 -4.34 41.88 3.66
CA SER A 633 -3.16 42.16 4.47
C SER A 633 -1.94 41.39 3.98
N TRP A 634 -2.11 40.14 3.52
CA TRP A 634 -1.06 39.39 2.83
C TRP A 634 -0.63 40.08 1.52
N THR A 635 -1.59 40.48 0.69
CA THR A 635 -1.35 41.17 -0.60
C THR A 635 -0.63 42.51 -0.39
N ASP A 636 -1.08 43.28 0.61
CA ASP A 636 -0.52 44.59 0.94
C ASP A 636 0.79 44.49 1.75
N LYS A 637 1.24 43.28 2.11
CA LYS A 637 2.39 43.00 2.98
C LYS A 637 2.29 43.70 4.35
N LYS A 638 1.08 43.76 4.92
CA LYS A 638 0.74 44.36 6.23
C LYS A 638 0.24 43.30 7.21
N CYS A 639 0.92 42.16 7.25
CA CYS A 639 0.59 41.05 8.12
C CYS A 639 0.96 41.32 9.58
N TYR A 640 0.26 40.66 10.51
CA TYR A 640 0.63 40.68 11.93
C TYR A 640 2.02 40.10 12.19
N ASN A 641 2.45 39.09 11.42
CA ASN A 641 3.72 38.38 11.59
C ASN A 641 3.90 37.76 12.98
N CYS A 642 2.79 37.48 13.65
CA CYS A 642 2.70 36.85 14.96
C CYS A 642 1.29 36.27 15.15
N MET A 643 1.15 35.28 16.03
CA MET A 643 -0.12 34.61 16.31
C MET A 643 -0.82 35.18 17.56
N PRO A 644 -2.01 35.78 17.44
CA PRO A 644 -2.80 36.18 18.60
C PRO A 644 -3.18 34.96 19.48
N ARG A 645 -2.71 34.92 20.73
CA ARG A 645 -3.00 33.85 21.70
C ARG A 645 -3.14 34.39 23.12
N ASN A 646 -4.02 33.76 23.89
CA ASN A 646 -4.09 33.94 25.34
C ASN A 646 -2.94 33.23 26.08
N ASP A 647 -2.74 33.59 27.35
CA ASP A 647 -1.77 32.93 28.23
C ASP A 647 -2.28 31.56 28.70
N TRP A 648 -2.00 30.52 27.91
CA TRP A 648 -2.40 29.14 28.20
C TRP A 648 -1.70 28.54 29.42
N SER A 649 -0.76 29.26 30.06
CA SER A 649 -0.23 28.86 31.37
C SER A 649 -1.19 29.16 32.54
N LYS A 650 -2.29 29.89 32.28
CA LYS A 650 -3.36 30.19 33.24
C LYS A 650 -4.62 29.33 33.04
N VAL A 651 -4.61 28.44 32.05
CA VAL A 651 -5.78 27.67 31.63
C VAL A 651 -5.63 26.23 32.11
N ALA A 652 -6.55 25.75 32.95
CA ALA A 652 -6.60 24.35 33.38
C ALA A 652 -6.92 23.42 32.19
N VAL A 653 -6.45 22.16 32.24
CA VAL A 653 -6.86 21.16 31.24
C VAL A 653 -8.30 20.75 31.54
N PRO A 654 -9.24 20.89 30.59
CA PRO A 654 -10.64 20.57 30.85
C PRO A 654 -10.85 19.05 30.99
N PRO A 655 -11.84 18.58 31.76
CA PRO A 655 -12.12 17.14 31.85
C PRO A 655 -12.54 16.53 30.51
N ASP A 656 -13.09 17.32 29.58
CA ASP A 656 -13.62 16.81 28.30
C ASP A 656 -12.56 16.21 27.36
N VAL A 657 -11.28 16.46 27.59
CA VAL A 657 -10.17 15.81 26.85
C VAL A 657 -9.69 14.53 27.52
N ASN A 658 -10.17 14.21 28.72
CA ASN A 658 -9.85 12.97 29.42
C ASN A 658 -10.40 11.73 28.67
N ILE A 659 -9.67 10.61 28.70
CA ILE A 659 -10.03 9.38 27.98
C ILE A 659 -11.44 8.86 28.32
N VAL A 660 -11.91 9.03 29.56
CA VAL A 660 -13.28 8.64 29.96
C VAL A 660 -14.33 9.44 29.19
N ASN A 661 -14.16 10.77 29.14
CA ASN A 661 -15.08 11.64 28.41
C ASN A 661 -14.97 11.45 26.91
N VAL A 662 -13.76 11.26 26.38
CA VAL A 662 -13.54 10.92 24.96
C VAL A 662 -14.28 9.63 24.61
N PHE A 663 -14.15 8.57 25.41
CA PHE A 663 -14.88 7.32 25.20
C PHE A 663 -16.41 7.53 25.23
N ASN A 664 -16.91 8.27 26.22
CA ASN A 664 -18.34 8.52 26.38
C ASN A 664 -18.94 9.36 25.24
N ASN A 665 -18.17 10.33 24.72
CA ASN A 665 -18.56 11.18 23.60
C ASN A 665 -18.57 10.44 22.25
N ILE A 666 -17.84 9.32 22.14
CA ILE A 666 -17.70 8.55 20.89
C ILE A 666 -18.65 7.35 20.84
N MET A 667 -18.76 6.60 21.94
CA MET A 667 -19.49 5.33 21.96
C MET A 667 -20.03 4.89 23.33
N GLY A 668 -19.48 5.42 24.44
CA GLY A 668 -19.86 4.97 25.78
C GLY A 668 -21.28 5.39 26.18
N ASN A 669 -21.62 6.68 26.00
CA ASN A 669 -22.89 7.26 26.44
C ASN A 669 -23.71 7.89 25.30
N VAL A 670 -23.18 7.87 24.08
CA VAL A 670 -23.88 8.36 22.88
C VAL A 670 -24.62 7.23 22.19
N LYS A 671 -25.76 7.56 21.57
CA LYS A 671 -26.42 6.64 20.65
C LYS A 671 -25.46 6.32 19.49
N PRO A 672 -25.34 5.06 19.03
CA PRO A 672 -24.44 4.67 17.97
C PRO A 672 -24.99 5.11 16.59
N THR A 673 -25.12 6.41 16.40
CA THR A 673 -25.54 7.07 15.17
C THR A 673 -24.60 8.23 14.88
N LEU A 674 -24.44 8.62 13.62
CA LEU A 674 -23.61 9.78 13.23
C LEU A 674 -24.05 11.04 13.98
N ALA A 675 -25.36 11.26 14.13
CA ALA A 675 -25.89 12.38 14.89
C ALA A 675 -25.50 12.32 16.39
N GLY A 676 -25.51 11.13 16.99
CA GLY A 676 -25.14 10.93 18.39
C GLY A 676 -23.66 11.23 18.65
N VAL A 677 -22.76 10.63 17.86
CA VAL A 677 -21.31 10.88 17.99
C VAL A 677 -20.93 12.32 17.62
N THR A 678 -21.59 12.91 16.61
CA THR A 678 -21.38 14.33 16.26
C THR A 678 -21.75 15.23 17.44
N ALA A 679 -22.92 15.03 18.05
CA ALA A 679 -23.33 15.84 19.19
C ALA A 679 -22.39 15.67 20.39
N GLY A 680 -22.01 14.43 20.72
CA GLY A 680 -21.11 14.13 21.83
C GLY A 680 -19.74 14.79 21.67
N VAL A 681 -19.10 14.62 20.51
CA VAL A 681 -17.76 15.18 20.26
C VAL A 681 -17.81 16.70 20.06
N GLN A 682 -18.77 17.22 19.29
CA GLN A 682 -18.87 18.65 19.00
C GLN A 682 -19.15 19.46 20.26
N VAL A 683 -20.17 19.09 21.05
CA VAL A 683 -20.55 19.82 22.28
C VAL A 683 -19.61 19.55 23.44
N GLY A 684 -18.93 18.40 23.47
CA GLY A 684 -17.93 18.11 24.48
C GLY A 684 -16.54 18.56 24.06
N THR A 685 -15.72 17.59 23.69
CA THR A 685 -14.26 17.72 23.54
C THR A 685 -13.83 18.76 22.49
N HIS A 686 -14.59 18.96 21.41
CA HIS A 686 -14.29 19.98 20.39
C HIS A 686 -14.52 21.40 20.92
N ASN A 687 -15.77 21.75 21.24
CA ASN A 687 -16.11 23.11 21.66
C ASN A 687 -15.36 23.52 22.92
N MET A 688 -15.15 22.60 23.86
CA MET A 688 -14.41 22.88 25.08
C MET A 688 -12.97 23.34 24.80
N VAL A 689 -12.26 22.72 23.87
CA VAL A 689 -10.88 23.14 23.58
C VAL A 689 -10.82 24.50 22.87
N HIS A 690 -11.75 24.78 21.97
CA HIS A 690 -11.91 26.13 21.43
C HIS A 690 -12.21 27.16 22.54
N ALA A 691 -13.10 26.81 23.48
CA ALA A 691 -13.53 27.71 24.54
C ALA A 691 -12.42 28.01 25.57
N VAL A 692 -11.60 27.03 25.96
CA VAL A 692 -10.54 27.24 26.96
C VAL A 692 -9.28 27.86 26.38
N LEU A 693 -8.94 27.57 25.12
CA LEU A 693 -7.81 28.25 24.46
C LEU A 693 -8.18 29.70 24.11
N ASP A 694 -9.46 29.95 23.82
CA ASP A 694 -10.09 31.26 23.59
C ASP A 694 -9.32 32.10 22.56
N SER A 695 -9.48 33.42 22.56
CA SER A 695 -8.84 34.33 21.60
C SER A 695 -9.18 33.92 20.16
N LEU A 696 -8.20 33.80 19.27
CA LEU A 696 -8.43 33.33 17.91
C LEU A 696 -9.08 31.93 17.88
N MET A 697 -8.66 31.03 18.77
CA MET A 697 -9.25 29.69 18.90
C MET A 697 -10.71 29.74 19.37
N GLY A 698 -11.13 30.78 20.10
CA GLY A 698 -12.51 31.01 20.53
C GLY A 698 -13.44 31.56 19.45
N THR A 699 -13.04 31.55 18.16
CA THR A 699 -13.84 32.09 17.04
C THR A 699 -13.87 31.14 15.85
N PHE A 700 -14.76 31.41 14.87
CA PHE A 700 -14.71 30.73 13.57
C PHE A 700 -13.48 31.12 12.73
N ALA A 701 -12.68 32.10 13.14
CA ALA A 701 -11.38 32.38 12.53
C ALA A 701 -10.26 31.48 13.07
N SER A 702 -10.58 30.54 13.97
CA SER A 702 -9.64 29.60 14.61
C SER A 702 -8.71 28.80 13.69
N PRO A 703 -9.04 28.46 12.42
CA PRO A 703 -8.05 27.88 11.51
C PRO A 703 -6.81 28.75 11.27
N GLY A 704 -6.85 30.02 11.67
CA GLY A 704 -5.69 30.90 11.63
C GLY A 704 -4.60 30.49 12.62
N ASP A 705 -4.94 29.80 13.72
CA ASP A 705 -3.94 29.21 14.61
C ASP A 705 -3.62 27.77 14.16
N PRO A 706 -2.36 27.41 13.87
CA PRO A 706 -1.97 26.05 13.50
C PRO A 706 -2.41 24.95 14.48
N VAL A 707 -2.66 25.29 15.75
CA VAL A 707 -3.20 24.34 16.74
C VAL A 707 -4.55 23.75 16.28
N PHE A 708 -5.34 24.51 15.52
CA PHE A 708 -6.60 24.07 14.91
C PHE A 708 -6.44 22.75 14.16
N PHE A 709 -5.41 22.60 13.32
CA PHE A 709 -5.29 21.41 12.47
C PHE A 709 -5.00 20.15 13.29
N SER A 710 -4.20 20.25 14.34
CA SER A 710 -3.94 19.12 15.24
C SER A 710 -5.10 18.83 16.20
N HIS A 711 -5.84 19.86 16.61
CA HIS A 711 -7.11 19.74 17.31
C HIS A 711 -8.13 18.98 16.47
N HIS A 712 -8.35 19.40 15.23
CA HIS A 712 -9.29 18.73 14.34
C HIS A 712 -8.80 17.37 13.87
N ALA A 713 -7.49 17.12 13.81
CA ALA A 713 -6.96 15.79 13.53
C ALA A 713 -7.26 14.78 14.64
N ILE A 714 -7.31 15.18 15.93
CA ILE A 714 -7.78 14.29 16.99
C ILE A 714 -9.31 14.11 16.95
N VAL A 715 -10.09 15.16 16.66
CA VAL A 715 -11.54 15.04 16.43
C VAL A 715 -11.86 14.05 15.29
N ASP A 716 -11.09 14.11 14.20
CA ASP A 716 -11.18 13.21 13.07
C ASP A 716 -10.72 11.77 13.40
N ALA A 717 -9.74 11.63 14.30
CA ALA A 717 -9.34 10.34 14.86
C ALA A 717 -10.46 9.70 15.69
N MET A 718 -11.16 10.50 16.51
CA MET A 718 -12.31 10.04 17.29
C MET A 718 -13.42 9.46 16.40
N HIS A 719 -13.73 10.13 15.28
CA HIS A 719 -14.67 9.61 14.29
C HIS A 719 -14.13 8.36 13.59
N SER A 720 -12.82 8.28 13.33
CA SER A 720 -12.20 7.07 12.75
C SER A 720 -12.33 5.86 13.69
N ILE A 721 -12.18 6.06 15.00
CA ILE A 721 -12.41 5.02 16.02
C ILE A 721 -13.89 4.60 16.04
N TYR A 722 -14.83 5.57 16.07
CA TYR A 722 -16.26 5.28 15.96
C TYR A 722 -16.57 4.46 14.70
N TYR A 723 -16.07 4.89 13.54
CA TYR A 723 -16.30 4.19 12.28
C TYR A 723 -15.75 2.77 12.33
N ASN A 724 -14.52 2.58 12.83
CA ASN A 724 -13.91 1.27 12.97
C ASN A 724 -14.75 0.33 13.87
N CYS A 725 -15.22 0.84 14.99
CA CYS A 725 -15.89 0.05 16.02
C CYS A 725 -17.37 -0.22 15.75
N ILE A 726 -18.09 0.77 15.21
CA ILE A 726 -19.56 0.74 15.08
C ILE A 726 -20.00 0.43 13.63
N VAL A 727 -19.22 0.85 12.64
CA VAL A 727 -19.58 0.73 11.22
C VAL A 727 -18.82 -0.38 10.53
N ARG A 728 -17.48 -0.35 10.56
CA ARG A 728 -16.62 -1.22 9.74
C ARG A 728 -16.81 -2.71 10.04
N ARG A 729 -17.13 -3.07 11.29
CA ARG A 729 -17.45 -4.46 11.69
C ARG A 729 -18.74 -5.00 11.07
N ASN A 730 -19.67 -4.13 10.68
CA ASN A 730 -20.91 -4.49 10.00
C ASN A 730 -21.29 -3.38 8.99
N PRO A 731 -20.58 -3.32 7.85
CA PRO A 731 -20.66 -2.20 6.93
C PRO A 731 -22.04 -2.15 6.24
N PRO A 732 -22.70 -0.99 6.18
CA PRO A 732 -23.99 -0.88 5.51
C PRO A 732 -23.86 -1.00 3.99
N ALA A 733 -24.83 -1.66 3.35
CA ALA A 733 -24.91 -1.73 1.89
C ALA A 733 -25.07 -0.36 1.22
N ASN A 734 -25.73 0.59 1.89
CA ASN A 734 -25.86 1.97 1.45
C ASN A 734 -25.57 2.95 2.60
N PRO A 735 -24.34 3.48 2.70
CA PRO A 735 -23.95 4.43 3.74
C PRO A 735 -24.83 5.70 3.80
N GLY A 736 -25.44 6.11 2.69
CA GLY A 736 -26.33 7.27 2.63
C GLY A 736 -27.70 7.07 3.28
N ASN A 737 -28.05 5.83 3.65
CA ASN A 737 -29.33 5.47 4.27
C ASN A 737 -29.19 4.85 5.67
N ASP A 738 -27.97 4.73 6.20
CA ASP A 738 -27.71 4.14 7.51
C ASP A 738 -27.44 5.25 8.54
N LEU A 739 -28.18 5.25 9.66
CA LEU A 739 -28.05 6.26 10.71
C LEU A 739 -26.66 6.32 11.35
N ARG A 740 -25.86 5.26 11.22
CA ARG A 740 -24.47 5.20 11.71
C ARG A 740 -23.50 6.00 10.85
N THR A 741 -23.82 6.18 9.56
CA THR A 741 -22.96 6.86 8.58
C THR A 741 -23.60 8.08 7.94
N TRP A 742 -24.89 8.31 8.15
CA TRP A 742 -25.62 9.43 7.57
C TRP A 742 -26.66 10.01 8.54
N THR A 743 -26.78 11.34 8.50
CA THR A 743 -27.88 12.10 9.09
C THR A 743 -28.14 13.33 8.21
N THR A 744 -29.35 13.85 8.21
CA THR A 744 -29.69 15.07 7.46
C THR A 744 -29.95 16.24 8.40
N CYS A 745 -29.53 17.43 7.98
CA CYS A 745 -29.81 18.71 8.63
C CYS A 745 -30.01 19.80 7.58
N ARG A 746 -30.41 20.98 8.03
CA ARG A 746 -30.72 22.12 7.15
C ARG A 746 -29.45 22.92 6.84
N ASN A 747 -29.20 23.18 5.57
CA ASN A 747 -28.14 24.11 5.13
C ASN A 747 -28.51 25.57 5.42
N SER A 748 -27.64 26.51 5.03
CA SER A 748 -27.84 27.96 5.22
C SER A 748 -29.07 28.54 4.51
N LYS A 749 -29.64 27.84 3.52
CA LYS A 749 -30.87 28.23 2.82
C LYS A 749 -32.13 27.61 3.44
N GLY A 750 -31.98 26.80 4.49
CA GLY A 750 -33.09 26.07 5.11
C GLY A 750 -33.52 24.83 4.32
N THR A 751 -32.74 24.37 3.35
CA THR A 751 -33.00 23.12 2.61
C THR A 751 -32.32 21.95 3.33
N SER A 752 -32.99 20.79 3.38
CA SER A 752 -32.38 19.55 3.89
C SER A 752 -31.23 19.10 2.97
N ILE A 753 -30.11 18.70 3.56
CA ILE A 753 -28.95 18.19 2.83
C ILE A 753 -29.19 16.72 2.44
N ASP A 754 -28.97 16.40 1.16
CA ASP A 754 -29.08 15.06 0.58
C ASP A 754 -27.69 14.39 0.47
N PRO A 755 -27.57 13.04 0.57
CA PRO A 755 -26.31 12.33 0.37
C PRO A 755 -25.55 12.66 -0.92
N LYS A 756 -26.25 13.13 -1.96
CA LYS A 756 -25.67 13.47 -3.27
C LYS A 756 -25.23 14.93 -3.39
N ASP A 757 -25.55 15.76 -2.39
CA ASP A 757 -25.17 17.17 -2.40
C ASP A 757 -23.65 17.32 -2.32
N ILE A 758 -23.15 18.32 -3.05
CA ILE A 758 -21.74 18.73 -2.96
C ILE A 758 -21.55 19.47 -1.64
N ILE A 759 -20.51 19.10 -0.88
CA ILE A 759 -20.12 19.77 0.36
C ILE A 759 -19.98 21.27 0.13
N THR A 760 -20.61 22.13 0.93
CA THR A 760 -20.42 23.58 0.77
C THR A 760 -19.07 24.02 1.35
N MET A 761 -18.13 24.35 0.47
CA MET A 761 -16.85 24.99 0.81
C MET A 761 -16.55 26.10 -0.19
N ARG A 762 -16.46 27.34 0.29
CA ARG A 762 -16.25 28.52 -0.57
C ARG A 762 -15.22 29.44 0.04
N VAL A 763 -14.47 30.16 -0.79
CA VAL A 763 -13.39 31.04 -0.32
C VAL A 763 -13.22 32.25 -1.24
N GLY A 764 -12.68 33.34 -0.68
CA GLY A 764 -12.37 34.57 -1.38
C GLY A 764 -13.45 35.65 -1.29
N ALA A 765 -13.20 36.79 -1.96
CA ALA A 765 -14.10 37.92 -2.03
C ALA A 765 -14.22 38.39 -3.50
N PRO A 766 -15.31 38.06 -4.22
CA PRO A 766 -16.47 37.28 -3.78
C PRO A 766 -16.14 35.79 -3.56
N ALA A 767 -16.88 35.14 -2.66
CA ALA A 767 -16.65 33.74 -2.33
C ALA A 767 -17.03 32.81 -3.48
N THR A 768 -16.10 31.92 -3.87
CA THR A 768 -16.30 30.94 -4.94
C THR A 768 -16.11 29.52 -4.42
N SER A 769 -16.82 28.55 -5.01
CA SER A 769 -16.73 27.14 -4.62
C SER A 769 -15.35 26.56 -4.91
N ILE A 770 -14.74 25.90 -3.92
CA ILE A 770 -13.46 25.19 -4.11
C ILE A 770 -13.60 23.90 -4.93
N TRP A 771 -14.82 23.43 -5.17
CA TRP A 771 -15.08 22.20 -5.92
C TRP A 771 -15.24 22.42 -7.41
N THR A 772 -15.70 23.61 -7.81
CA THR A 772 -16.10 23.89 -9.20
C THR A 772 -15.38 25.09 -9.81
N ALA A 773 -14.91 26.05 -9.02
CA ALA A 773 -14.17 27.20 -9.55
C ALA A 773 -12.68 26.85 -9.70
N THR A 774 -12.27 26.39 -10.89
CA THR A 774 -10.87 26.06 -11.20
C THR A 774 -9.91 27.25 -11.13
N SER A 775 -10.44 28.48 -11.20
CA SER A 775 -9.68 29.72 -11.00
C SER A 775 -9.32 29.99 -9.53
N ASN A 776 -9.87 29.22 -8.59
CA ASN A 776 -9.62 29.40 -7.18
C ASN A 776 -8.21 28.91 -6.82
N PRO A 777 -7.37 29.72 -6.13
CA PRO A 777 -5.98 29.36 -5.85
C PRO A 777 -5.81 28.10 -4.99
N ILE A 778 -6.83 27.68 -4.26
CA ILE A 778 -6.79 26.45 -3.46
C ILE A 778 -7.50 25.26 -4.12
N TYR A 779 -8.16 25.45 -5.28
CA TYR A 779 -8.78 24.36 -6.05
C TYR A 779 -7.85 23.15 -6.28
N PRO A 780 -6.55 23.33 -6.65
CA PRO A 780 -5.66 22.20 -6.91
C PRO A 780 -5.50 21.24 -5.73
N PHE A 781 -5.73 21.70 -4.50
CA PHE A 781 -5.58 20.90 -3.28
C PHE A 781 -6.82 20.04 -2.99
N PHE A 782 -7.95 20.36 -3.60
CA PHE A 782 -9.24 19.68 -3.42
C PHE A 782 -9.71 18.91 -4.66
N GLN A 783 -9.15 19.20 -5.85
CA GLN A 783 -9.62 18.64 -7.13
C GLN A 783 -9.67 17.10 -7.17
N GLY A 784 -8.78 16.42 -6.44
CA GLY A 784 -8.69 14.96 -6.38
C GLY A 784 -9.46 14.34 -5.20
N LEU A 785 -10.17 15.15 -4.41
CA LEU A 785 -10.95 14.67 -3.28
C LEU A 785 -12.42 14.41 -3.67
N PRO A 786 -13.11 13.47 -3.01
CA PRO A 786 -14.55 13.29 -3.18
C PRO A 786 -15.32 14.57 -2.86
N ARG A 787 -16.49 14.77 -3.49
CA ARG A 787 -17.27 16.00 -3.35
C ARG A 787 -18.48 15.88 -2.45
N THR A 788 -18.88 14.66 -2.10
CA THR A 788 -20.09 14.38 -1.30
C THR A 788 -19.71 13.92 0.10
N TYR A 789 -20.57 14.22 1.06
CA TYR A 789 -20.37 13.90 2.46
C TYR A 789 -20.17 12.40 2.76
N PRO A 790 -20.98 11.45 2.25
CA PRO A 790 -20.83 10.03 2.58
C PRO A 790 -19.49 9.43 2.14
N ALA A 791 -18.85 10.00 1.12
CA ALA A 791 -17.55 9.53 0.66
C ALA A 791 -16.44 9.74 1.70
N TYR A 792 -16.66 10.63 2.68
CA TYR A 792 -15.72 10.88 3.78
C TYR A 792 -16.00 10.03 5.02
N ALA A 793 -16.96 9.11 4.99
CA ALA A 793 -17.24 8.25 6.14
C ALA A 793 -16.05 7.35 6.49
N ASP A 794 -15.40 6.76 5.48
CA ASP A 794 -14.26 5.85 5.64
C ASP A 794 -12.94 6.48 5.19
N THR A 795 -11.96 6.60 6.09
CA THR A 795 -10.64 7.16 5.76
C THR A 795 -9.80 6.24 4.87
N SER A 796 -10.10 4.94 4.84
CA SER A 796 -9.41 3.98 3.97
C SER A 796 -9.92 3.97 2.52
N ASN A 797 -11.01 4.68 2.22
CA ASN A 797 -11.66 4.66 0.91
C ASN A 797 -11.75 6.06 0.27
N LEU A 798 -10.62 6.74 0.18
CA LEU A 798 -10.49 8.09 -0.39
C LEU A 798 -9.52 8.13 -1.59
N GLY A 799 -9.30 6.98 -2.24
CA GLY A 799 -8.34 6.83 -3.33
C GLY A 799 -6.90 7.14 -2.88
N SER A 800 -6.18 7.96 -3.65
CA SER A 800 -4.81 8.40 -3.32
C SER A 800 -4.69 9.31 -2.10
N ASN A 801 -5.83 9.75 -1.55
CA ASN A 801 -5.90 10.55 -0.33
C ASN A 801 -6.28 9.71 0.90
N SER A 802 -6.36 8.38 0.75
CA SER A 802 -6.63 7.49 1.88
C SER A 802 -5.53 7.57 2.93
N TYR A 803 -5.94 7.48 4.20
CA TYR A 803 -5.04 7.62 5.32
C TYR A 803 -5.52 6.82 6.53
N THR A 804 -4.59 6.55 7.43
CA THR A 804 -4.84 5.85 8.70
C THR A 804 -4.27 6.65 9.86
N TYR A 805 -4.72 6.32 11.06
CA TYR A 805 -4.15 6.81 12.30
C TYR A 805 -3.30 5.72 12.93
N ASP A 806 -2.12 6.11 13.40
CA ASP A 806 -1.28 5.29 14.26
C ASP A 806 -1.53 5.71 15.71
N PHE A 807 -2.16 4.81 16.46
CA PHE A 807 -2.46 5.02 17.87
C PHE A 807 -1.43 4.39 18.80
N THR A 808 -0.42 3.69 18.27
CA THR A 808 0.52 2.87 19.04
C THR A 808 1.14 3.64 20.21
N GLY A 809 1.04 3.13 21.43
CA GLY A 809 1.60 3.82 22.60
C GLY A 809 0.78 5.00 23.12
N THR A 810 -0.47 5.17 22.66
CA THR A 810 -1.47 6.09 23.23
C THR A 810 -2.64 5.29 23.81
N ALA A 811 -3.44 5.88 24.71
CA ALA A 811 -4.63 5.21 25.23
C ALA A 811 -5.73 4.99 24.17
N LEU A 812 -5.65 5.69 23.03
CA LEU A 812 -6.58 5.55 21.92
C LEU A 812 -6.41 4.20 21.18
N ASP A 813 -5.24 3.57 21.27
CA ASP A 813 -5.00 2.26 20.65
C ASP A 813 -5.90 1.19 21.28
N GLY A 814 -5.92 1.15 22.61
CA GLY A 814 -6.84 0.29 23.35
C GLY A 814 -8.30 0.57 22.97
N MET A 815 -8.69 1.84 22.82
CA MET A 815 -10.06 2.20 22.44
C MET A 815 -10.40 1.73 21.02
N ASN A 816 -9.49 1.92 20.08
CA ASN A 816 -9.66 1.52 18.69
C ASN A 816 -9.78 -0.01 18.52
N ASN A 817 -9.04 -0.77 19.32
CA ASN A 817 -8.97 -2.22 19.20
C ASN A 817 -10.10 -2.91 19.99
N LEU A 818 -10.36 -2.45 21.22
CA LEU A 818 -11.34 -3.07 22.13
C LEU A 818 -12.77 -2.55 21.93
N CYS A 819 -12.96 -1.37 21.30
CA CYS A 819 -14.27 -0.81 20.97
C CYS A 819 -15.23 -0.75 22.18
N LEU A 820 -16.45 -1.28 22.08
CA LEU A 820 -17.40 -1.31 23.21
C LEU A 820 -16.92 -2.19 24.39
N SER A 821 -15.99 -3.11 24.13
CA SER A 821 -15.31 -3.89 25.18
C SER A 821 -14.12 -3.15 25.78
N PHE A 822 -13.85 -1.91 25.35
CA PHE A 822 -12.94 -1.00 26.01
C PHE A 822 -13.47 -0.69 27.40
N LYS A 823 -13.16 -1.59 28.32
CA LYS A 823 -13.00 -1.26 29.73
C LYS A 823 -11.63 -0.59 29.76
N PRO A 824 -11.50 0.73 29.97
CA PRO A 824 -10.23 1.42 29.79
C PRO A 824 -9.13 0.65 30.53
N PRO A 825 -8.15 0.03 29.84
CA PRO A 825 -7.83 -1.34 30.20
C PRO A 825 -6.49 -1.41 30.92
N ARG A 826 -6.42 -2.41 31.80
CA ARG A 826 -5.28 -3.30 32.08
C ARG A 826 -4.32 -3.62 30.91
N ALA A 827 -4.59 -3.17 29.68
CA ALA A 827 -3.76 -3.33 28.49
C ALA A 827 -2.46 -2.51 28.51
N PHE A 828 -2.27 -1.59 29.48
CA PHE A 828 -0.97 -0.92 29.65
C PHE A 828 0.04 -1.72 30.50
N LEU A 829 -0.39 -2.77 31.23
CA LEU A 829 0.43 -3.42 32.25
C LEU A 829 0.72 -4.92 32.03
N GLN A 830 0.08 -5.57 31.06
CA GLN A 830 0.40 -6.96 30.75
C GLN A 830 1.53 -7.12 29.72
N GLU A 831 1.88 -6.06 28.98
CA GLU A 831 3.14 -6.03 28.26
C GLU A 831 4.31 -5.63 29.15
N SER A 832 4.12 -4.77 30.16
CA SER A 832 5.25 -4.33 31.02
C SER A 832 5.73 -5.38 32.03
N SER A 833 4.91 -6.37 32.40
CA SER A 833 5.31 -7.45 33.32
C SER A 833 5.82 -8.73 32.66
N LEU A 834 5.81 -8.81 31.32
CA LEU A 834 6.57 -9.81 30.56
C LEU A 834 7.89 -9.23 29.99
N ILE A 835 8.22 -7.99 30.36
CA ILE A 835 9.41 -7.25 29.88
C ILE A 835 10.60 -7.30 30.87
N GLU A 836 10.45 -7.81 32.10
CA GLU A 836 11.60 -7.86 33.03
C GLU A 836 12.54 -9.08 32.90
N ASP A 837 12.18 -10.13 32.15
CA ASP A 837 13.11 -11.26 31.85
C ASP A 837 13.62 -11.30 30.41
N ARG A 838 13.26 -10.28 29.60
CA ARG A 838 13.85 -10.03 28.28
C ARG A 838 14.30 -8.60 28.19
N LEU A 839 15.50 -8.34 28.71
CA LEU A 839 16.54 -7.45 28.16
C LEU A 839 17.57 -7.21 29.26
N ASN A 840 18.76 -7.83 29.15
CA ASN A 840 19.91 -7.35 29.92
C ASN A 840 20.33 -5.97 29.35
N PRO A 841 20.31 -4.90 30.16
CA PRO A 841 20.26 -3.53 29.70
C PRO A 841 21.65 -2.95 29.49
N LYS A 842 22.32 -3.23 28.37
CA LYS A 842 23.55 -2.48 27.99
C LYS A 842 23.69 -2.29 26.49
N LYS A 843 22.82 -1.45 25.91
CA LYS A 843 23.14 -0.42 24.89
C LYS A 843 21.86 0.21 24.31
N ALA A 844 21.28 1.11 25.11
CA ALA A 844 20.56 2.27 24.59
C ALA A 844 21.58 3.35 24.19
N SER A 845 21.29 4.10 23.12
CA SER A 845 21.92 5.40 22.79
C SER A 845 21.34 5.86 21.44
N VAL A 846 20.55 6.92 21.26
CA VAL A 846 20.15 8.04 22.13
C VAL A 846 18.74 8.45 21.70
N TYR A 847 17.73 8.10 22.49
CA TYR A 847 16.49 8.87 22.57
C TYR A 847 16.75 9.95 23.61
N ASN A 848 16.52 11.22 23.28
CA ASN A 848 16.60 12.29 24.27
C ASN A 848 15.43 12.11 25.25
N PRO A 849 15.63 11.58 26.47
CA PRO A 849 14.57 11.23 27.37
C PRO A 849 14.40 12.37 28.36
N ASP A 850 13.50 13.30 28.07
CA ASP A 850 13.07 14.25 29.10
C ASP A 850 11.57 14.13 29.43
N THR A 851 10.82 13.17 28.86
CA THR A 851 9.38 13.00 29.21
C THR A 851 8.80 11.57 29.17
N SER A 852 9.53 10.50 28.83
CA SER A 852 8.87 9.20 28.52
C SER A 852 8.51 8.31 29.73
N SER A 853 9.19 8.40 30.88
CA SER A 853 8.83 7.61 32.07
C SER A 853 7.62 8.17 32.82
N SER A 854 7.52 9.50 32.89
CA SER A 854 6.42 10.19 33.59
C SER A 854 5.10 10.08 32.85
N ASN A 855 5.09 10.20 31.52
CA ASN A 855 3.88 10.08 30.71
C ASN A 855 3.26 8.67 30.84
N GLN A 856 4.10 7.64 30.74
CA GLN A 856 3.66 6.24 30.84
C GLN A 856 3.16 5.91 32.25
N SER A 857 3.79 6.48 33.29
CA SER A 857 3.29 6.39 34.66
C SER A 857 1.93 7.06 34.85
N CYS A 858 1.69 8.24 34.27
CA CYS A 858 0.40 8.94 34.41
C CYS A 858 -0.74 8.16 33.74
N ILE A 859 -0.50 7.66 32.53
CA ILE A 859 -1.47 6.84 31.79
C ILE A 859 -1.75 5.52 32.54
N ALA A 860 -0.72 4.90 33.13
CA ALA A 860 -0.89 3.69 33.93
C ALA A 860 -1.73 3.95 35.20
N THR A 861 -1.47 5.05 35.92
CA THR A 861 -2.29 5.46 37.07
C THR A 861 -3.75 5.67 36.68
N GLU A 862 -3.98 6.36 35.56
CA GLU A 862 -5.34 6.59 35.06
C GLU A 862 -6.04 5.30 34.66
N SER A 863 -5.37 4.41 33.94
CA SER A 863 -5.91 3.10 33.58
C SER A 863 -6.27 2.25 34.82
N ASN A 864 -5.42 2.26 35.84
CA ASN A 864 -5.66 1.53 37.09
C ASN A 864 -6.89 2.08 37.82
N TRP A 865 -7.00 3.40 37.94
CA TRP A 865 -8.16 4.04 38.53
C TRP A 865 -9.45 3.69 37.77
N ILE A 866 -9.46 3.83 36.44
CA ILE A 866 -10.67 3.53 35.66
C ILE A 866 -11.06 2.05 35.80
N THR A 867 -10.10 1.14 35.81
CA THR A 867 -10.36 -0.29 36.02
C THR A 867 -11.03 -0.53 37.38
N GLU A 868 -10.51 0.06 38.45
CA GLU A 868 -11.06 -0.11 39.79
C GLU A 868 -12.44 0.56 39.92
N ALA A 869 -12.61 1.78 39.40
CA ALA A 869 -13.88 2.51 39.39
C ALA A 869 -14.96 1.77 38.60
N THR A 870 -14.62 1.24 37.42
CA THR A 870 -15.53 0.44 36.59
C THR A 870 -15.93 -0.85 37.29
N ALA A 871 -14.96 -1.56 37.90
CA ALA A 871 -15.24 -2.78 38.66
C ALA A 871 -16.10 -2.53 39.90
N LEU A 872 -15.93 -1.37 40.54
CA LEU A 872 -16.73 -0.95 41.69
C LEU A 872 -18.18 -0.62 41.26
N ALA A 873 -18.33 0.17 40.19
CA ALA A 873 -19.64 0.51 39.63
C ALA A 873 -20.41 -0.73 39.14
N ALA A 874 -19.72 -1.69 38.52
CA ALA A 874 -20.31 -2.95 38.05
C ALA A 874 -20.84 -3.87 39.16
N LYS A 875 -20.53 -3.59 40.44
CA LYS A 875 -21.17 -4.30 41.59
C LYS A 875 -22.59 -3.80 41.87
N VAL A 876 -22.93 -2.60 41.40
CA VAL A 876 -24.21 -1.93 41.66
C VAL A 876 -25.05 -1.86 40.39
N TYR A 877 -24.43 -1.60 39.25
CA TYR A 877 -25.10 -1.40 37.97
C TYR A 877 -24.75 -2.51 36.98
N SER A 878 -25.76 -2.99 36.23
CA SER A 878 -25.59 -4.01 35.19
C SER A 878 -25.52 -3.42 33.77
N GLU A 879 -26.18 -2.29 33.53
CA GLU A 879 -26.20 -1.64 32.22
C GLU A 879 -24.88 -0.90 31.97
N PRO A 880 -24.19 -1.15 30.83
CA PRO A 880 -22.91 -0.51 30.53
C PRO A 880 -22.95 1.02 30.53
N SER A 881 -24.03 1.63 30.04
CA SER A 881 -24.20 3.09 30.05
C SER A 881 -24.28 3.64 31.48
N ASP A 882 -24.91 2.92 32.40
CA ASP A 882 -25.00 3.34 33.79
C ASP A 882 -23.65 3.26 34.48
N ILE A 883 -22.90 2.18 34.23
CA ILE A 883 -21.52 2.04 34.71
C ILE A 883 -20.64 3.19 34.19
N ASN A 884 -20.70 3.49 32.88
CA ASN A 884 -19.95 4.57 32.26
C ASN A 884 -20.34 5.95 32.82
N ASN A 885 -21.63 6.19 33.04
CA ASN A 885 -22.14 7.41 33.69
C ASN A 885 -21.58 7.56 35.10
N GLN A 886 -21.57 6.49 35.92
CA GLN A 886 -21.03 6.55 37.28
C GLN A 886 -19.54 6.90 37.28
N VAL A 887 -18.73 6.24 36.43
CA VAL A 887 -17.29 6.54 36.32
C VAL A 887 -17.04 7.97 35.81
N GLN A 888 -17.86 8.46 34.86
CA GLN A 888 -17.81 9.84 34.41
C GLN A 888 -18.12 10.82 35.54
N MET A 889 -19.14 10.55 36.35
CA MET A 889 -19.49 11.42 37.47
C MET A 889 -18.37 11.52 38.49
N MET A 890 -17.72 10.40 38.83
CA MET A 890 -16.53 10.40 39.71
C MET A 890 -15.41 11.29 39.15
N LEU A 891 -15.15 11.20 37.84
CA LEU A 891 -14.17 12.05 37.16
C LEU A 891 -14.54 13.53 37.24
N CYS A 892 -15.76 13.88 36.83
CA CYS A 892 -16.19 15.28 36.75
C CYS A 892 -16.18 15.93 38.14
N VAL A 893 -16.62 15.22 39.18
CA VAL A 893 -16.58 15.69 40.57
C VAL A 893 -15.14 15.92 41.03
N PHE A 894 -14.21 15.01 40.73
CA PHE A 894 -12.80 15.22 41.07
C PHE A 894 -12.20 16.44 40.38
N TYR A 895 -12.50 16.65 39.09
CA TYR A 895 -12.06 17.86 38.40
C TYR A 895 -12.65 19.13 39.05
N ASN A 896 -13.92 19.08 39.44
CA ASN A 896 -14.60 20.22 40.06
C ASN A 896 -13.97 20.59 41.41
N GLU A 897 -13.78 19.60 42.27
CA GLU A 897 -13.36 19.82 43.67
C GLU A 897 -11.83 19.95 43.80
N CYS A 898 -11.06 19.25 42.97
CA CYS A 898 -9.62 19.05 43.20
C CYS A 898 -8.71 19.70 42.13
N LEU A 899 -9.21 19.97 40.91
CA LEU A 899 -8.38 20.43 39.79
C LEU A 899 -8.78 21.80 39.22
N GLY A 900 -9.41 22.62 40.06
CA GLY A 900 -9.70 24.01 39.72
C GLY A 900 -11.04 24.24 39.02
N GLY A 901 -12.00 23.31 39.11
CA GLY A 901 -13.39 23.55 38.74
C GLY A 901 -13.80 23.02 37.36
N VAL A 902 -15.11 22.83 37.18
CA VAL A 902 -15.73 22.56 35.88
C VAL A 902 -16.62 23.72 35.48
N TYR A 903 -16.38 24.30 34.31
CA TYR A 903 -16.99 25.55 33.87
C TYR A 903 -17.91 25.36 32.65
N ASP A 904 -18.91 26.23 32.54
CA ASP A 904 -19.72 26.37 31.34
C ASP A 904 -18.99 27.26 30.31
N TYR A 905 -19.46 27.21 29.07
CA TYR A 905 -19.04 28.13 28.02
C TYR A 905 -19.33 29.58 28.41
N SER A 906 -18.44 30.50 28.04
CA SER A 906 -18.71 31.92 28.17
C SER A 906 -19.93 32.31 27.32
N GLU A 907 -20.67 33.34 27.73
CA GLU A 907 -21.84 33.81 26.98
C GLU A 907 -21.46 34.28 25.56
N GLU A 908 -20.26 34.84 25.39
CA GLU A 908 -19.70 35.19 24.08
C GLU A 908 -19.46 33.94 23.21
N PHE A 909 -18.91 32.87 23.80
CA PHE A 909 -18.70 31.61 23.10
C PHE A 909 -20.03 30.96 22.70
N LYS A 910 -21.00 30.87 23.62
CA LYS A 910 -22.36 30.34 23.34
C LYS A 910 -23.02 31.08 22.19
N LYS A 911 -22.92 32.41 22.19
CA LYS A 911 -23.44 33.27 21.12
C LYS A 911 -22.74 33.00 19.78
N THR A 912 -21.42 32.89 19.79
CA THR A 912 -20.61 32.69 18.57
C THR A 912 -20.83 31.31 17.96
N PHE A 913 -20.68 30.25 18.75
CA PHE A 913 -20.81 28.86 18.29
C PHE A 913 -22.26 28.35 18.27
N ARG A 914 -23.23 29.18 18.67
CA ARG A 914 -24.66 28.85 18.71
C ARG A 914 -24.94 27.60 19.57
N VAL A 915 -24.26 27.52 20.70
CA VAL A 915 -24.35 26.40 21.65
C VAL A 915 -25.35 26.76 22.75
N HIS A 916 -26.30 25.85 23.01
CA HIS A 916 -27.35 26.06 24.00
C HIS A 916 -27.20 25.18 25.25
N SER A 917 -26.35 24.17 25.20
CA SER A 917 -26.15 23.21 26.29
C SER A 917 -24.74 23.34 26.86
N PRO A 918 -24.58 23.23 28.19
CA PRO A 918 -23.26 23.18 28.81
C PRO A 918 -22.44 21.98 28.33
N PRO A 919 -21.11 21.97 28.54
CA PRO A 919 -20.28 20.80 28.27
C PRO A 919 -20.66 19.61 29.18
N PRO A 920 -20.39 18.34 28.76
CA PRO A 920 -20.79 17.14 29.48
C PRO A 920 -20.52 17.13 30.99
N CYS A 921 -19.28 17.40 31.41
CA CYS A 921 -18.99 17.40 32.86
C CYS A 921 -19.69 18.53 33.60
N LYS A 922 -19.97 19.67 32.96
CA LYS A 922 -20.74 20.75 33.59
C LYS A 922 -22.20 20.33 33.79
N GLN A 923 -22.80 19.65 32.83
CA GLN A 923 -24.14 19.08 32.97
C GLN A 923 -24.20 18.09 34.15
N VAL A 924 -23.16 17.26 34.31
CA VAL A 924 -23.02 16.33 35.45
C VAL A 924 -23.01 17.08 36.78
N ILE A 925 -22.13 18.07 36.94
CA ILE A 925 -22.02 18.84 38.19
C ILE A 925 -23.32 19.57 38.51
N ASP A 926 -23.96 20.20 37.52
CA ASP A 926 -25.22 20.91 37.74
C ASP A 926 -26.37 19.94 38.08
N GLY A 927 -26.39 18.74 37.48
CA GLY A 927 -27.36 17.71 37.80
C GLY A 927 -27.18 17.14 39.21
N LEU A 928 -25.94 16.92 39.65
CA LEU A 928 -25.64 16.53 41.04
C LEU A 928 -26.08 17.61 42.03
N ALA A 929 -25.81 18.89 41.73
CA ALA A 929 -26.21 20.01 42.58
C ALA A 929 -27.74 20.18 42.70
N ARG A 930 -28.49 19.83 41.64
CA ARG A 930 -29.97 19.83 41.66
C ARG A 930 -30.58 18.56 42.27
N GLY A 931 -29.79 17.50 42.44
CA GLY A 931 -30.29 16.18 42.85
C GLY A 931 -30.88 15.35 41.71
N ASP A 932 -30.68 15.75 40.45
CA ASP A 932 -31.09 14.98 39.26
C ASP A 932 -30.20 13.74 39.06
N PHE A 933 -28.95 13.81 39.52
CA PHE A 933 -27.96 12.74 39.45
C PHE A 933 -27.49 12.33 40.85
N VAL A 934 -27.01 11.09 40.95
CA VAL A 934 -26.39 10.56 42.17
C VAL A 934 -25.24 9.62 41.81
N ILE A 935 -24.12 9.75 42.52
CA ILE A 935 -23.06 8.75 42.48
C ILE A 935 -23.46 7.62 43.43
N GLY A 936 -24.08 6.58 42.88
CA GLY A 936 -24.64 5.46 43.65
C GLY A 936 -23.66 4.32 43.92
N VAL A 937 -22.35 4.59 43.84
CA VAL A 937 -21.29 3.57 43.94
C VAL A 937 -20.55 3.71 45.27
N PRO A 938 -20.83 2.88 46.29
CA PRO A 938 -20.21 3.02 47.61
C PRO A 938 -18.68 2.88 47.56
N GLY A 939 -17.96 3.80 48.22
CA GLY A 939 -16.49 3.77 48.33
C GLY A 939 -15.76 4.27 47.08
N TRP A 940 -16.44 5.01 46.21
CA TRP A 940 -15.84 5.59 45.01
C TRP A 940 -14.81 6.67 45.35
N GLU A 941 -15.04 7.44 46.42
CA GLU A 941 -14.16 8.51 46.91
C GLU A 941 -12.81 7.92 47.32
N ALA A 942 -12.83 6.86 48.13
CA ALA A 942 -11.64 6.14 48.56
C ALA A 942 -10.89 5.53 47.36
N THR A 943 -11.63 5.06 46.35
CA THR A 943 -11.04 4.55 45.10
C THR A 943 -10.36 5.68 44.32
N MET A 944 -10.96 6.86 44.22
CA MET A 944 -10.36 8.03 43.56
C MET A 944 -9.08 8.49 44.28
N MET A 945 -9.16 8.64 45.61
CA MET A 945 -8.08 9.14 46.46
C MET A 945 -6.90 8.17 46.60
N LYS A 946 -7.12 6.89 46.29
CA LYS A 946 -6.03 5.90 46.20
C LYS A 946 -5.07 6.21 45.04
N HIS A 947 -5.57 6.76 43.93
CA HIS A 947 -4.78 7.01 42.72
C HIS A 947 -4.38 8.47 42.57
N TYR A 948 -5.18 9.40 43.08
CA TYR A 948 -4.96 10.85 42.92
C TYR A 948 -5.00 11.61 44.24
N LYS A 949 -4.29 12.74 44.28
CA LYS A 949 -4.23 13.62 45.44
C LYS A 949 -5.24 14.77 45.29
N CYS A 950 -5.93 15.08 46.38
CA CYS A 950 -6.82 16.24 46.48
C CYS A 950 -6.44 17.04 47.74
N SER A 951 -6.09 18.31 47.58
CA SER A 951 -5.53 19.13 48.67
C SER A 951 -6.56 19.58 49.71
N SER A 952 -7.84 19.72 49.31
CA SER A 952 -8.95 20.13 50.19
C SER A 952 -10.30 19.62 49.64
N PRO A 953 -10.61 18.32 49.78
CA PRO A 953 -11.95 17.84 49.41
C PRO A 953 -13.01 18.50 50.28
N SER A 954 -14.15 18.90 49.70
CA SER A 954 -15.29 19.42 50.46
C SER A 954 -15.89 18.30 51.34
N SER A 955 -16.63 18.66 52.41
CA SER A 955 -17.36 17.67 53.24
C SER A 955 -18.53 16.99 52.51
N VAL A 956 -18.79 17.41 51.26
CA VAL A 956 -19.74 16.78 50.34
C VAL A 956 -19.02 15.76 49.45
N PHE A 957 -17.69 15.91 49.28
CA PHE A 957 -16.79 15.00 48.58
C PHE A 957 -16.19 13.92 49.49
N ALA A 958 -16.06 14.17 50.79
CA ALA A 958 -15.54 13.24 51.80
C ALA A 958 -16.67 12.56 52.57
#